data_AF-A0A485LPR8-F1
#
_entry.id   AF-A0A485LPR8-F1
#
_cell.length_a   1.000
_cell.length_b   1.000
_cell.length_c   1.000
_cell.angle_alpha   90.00
_cell.angle_beta   90.00
_cell.angle_gamma   90.00
#
_symmetry.space_group_name_H-M   'P 1'
#
loop_
_entity.id
_entity.type
_entity.pdbx_description
1 polymer ?
#
loop_
_entity_poly.entity_id
_entity_poly.type
_entity_poly.pdbx_seq_one_letter_code
_entity_poly.pdbx_strand_id
1 'polypeptide(L)'
;MLAARPRIFRALAGAAPSTLRPFSSKSNDAQGTNPKSTLKERIVSVDRSGLKQPHLHSLLKDNAHVKTVAKKAKENELTRLLHALIAMRGPITVAEFMRHALSHQQHGYYMKRDVFGTQGDFTTAPEISQMFGELIGIWCIATWQQMGSPSHIKIVEMGPGRGSLMEDFVRTAKQFPAFYAALEIHMVEISPALRQIQQTKLGAVQTNDDDASWRLSSTGPSIAWHEDLAQVPEGPTLFIAQELFDALPVHQFEYTDKGWVERLVDIDESPVSDDHFCFVLSPGPTPATRVYIGKEKIVTPDAQLMKNMPQNASPQDILANLNAAAVIAEKLEKEEKEEAPAPVLSANVQVGDRIEICPLGIALIQDMAKRIGAHSGAALVVDYGRDHPSEVSLRGIQNHQFVSVLREPGDVDLSIDVDFSTLKRYATEGGDVRAYGPVGQGQFLTEMGIEHRMAALFQNSSEETQEAIYKAYERLVDPNQMGSIFKAMALVSGKVTGEPVGFGQQKRSKRQPPPLQRIPLTMLLPSTPDSLFIAGGIILAATAYMFSFANTTEPPQPTPYAVADASNPKPGHGATYTVTGATISPPACTDMLAYLQRSVARTPSNDFLGYRPKDANGQVGPYAWITYDQVYRRIQSLAAAMLRLDMLAPTPDGGERILGIFMKNRPEWLIAQYAAMYAGGFAVALYDTLGDAATPYILNQTQLSTIVCTIAELPKVIHAKASCPFLKHIVLCDVETKPEMMDNVAGLTLWTMADLETIVQDHPVEATTPQPDDIYCLIYTSGTTGEPKGVPIRHTNIVHAIETAKDRMGLHNPVYQSDAVHFSYLPLAHSIEHLSATSMVSVGARIAFYQGDTAKILDDLVLVRPTFFGVVPRLLNKIYDKVVYGTQAAGGFKAWLFQYALDTKLVNLKLGIKHHALFDALIFSNIQKKVGLDRCFTVITGSAPLADDVMDFFRVLFDCSIVEGYGLSEMTGIAVMNLPSETTAGNVGPPLHSVETKLVSVPDMGYDIEDVAHGEGDQRVAVRGRGEVCFRGPQVISGYYKNPEATAAAIDTDGWLHTGDIGVWLPDGRLKIVDRVKNIFKLSQGEYVAPERIENILGTSTYVDQCFVYGDSLHSVLVAVVVPAEAPTTALAARMNVPGTFHEVCQHPKIVAALLDECTAVSKSSKLFGFETIKAIKLEADVFSVENNLMTPTFKLKRHECKKKFADAIDALYEQCGDLVAGCNLEVV
;
A
#
# COMPACT_ATOMS: atom_id res chain seq x y z
N MET A 1 -60.35 -10.49 -44.46
CA MET A 1 -60.87 -10.55 -45.85
C MET A 1 -61.05 -9.14 -46.37
N LEU A 2 -60.46 -8.84 -47.56
CA LEU A 2 -60.84 -7.83 -48.59
C LEU A 2 -61.43 -6.47 -48.14
N ALA A 3 -61.02 -5.29 -48.61
CA ALA A 3 -60.13 -4.87 -49.70
C ALA A 3 -59.93 -3.34 -49.63
N ALA A 4 -58.78 -2.82 -50.09
CA ALA A 4 -58.68 -1.71 -51.07
C ALA A 4 -57.20 -1.27 -51.25
N ARG A 5 -56.79 -1.30 -52.51
CA ARG A 5 -55.49 -1.04 -53.16
C ARG A 5 -55.41 0.43 -53.66
N PRO A 6 -54.37 0.89 -54.39
CA PRO A 6 -52.95 0.50 -54.45
C PRO A 6 -51.94 1.69 -54.49
N ARG A 7 -50.68 1.29 -54.32
CA ARG A 7 -49.39 1.97 -54.55
C ARG A 7 -49.19 2.46 -56.01
N ILE A 8 -48.22 3.37 -56.22
CA ILE A 8 -47.00 3.14 -57.05
C ILE A 8 -45.94 4.25 -56.82
N PHE A 9 -44.69 3.80 -56.81
CA PHE A 9 -43.39 4.47 -56.63
C PHE A 9 -42.96 5.34 -57.83
N ARG A 10 -42.12 6.40 -57.62
CA ARG A 10 -40.63 6.38 -57.76
C ARG A 10 -39.99 7.80 -57.63
N ALA A 11 -38.95 7.87 -56.80
CA ALA A 11 -37.71 8.67 -56.79
C ALA A 11 -37.56 10.09 -57.43
N LEU A 12 -36.99 10.97 -56.57
CA LEU A 12 -35.89 11.94 -56.73
C LEU A 12 -35.99 13.18 -57.66
N ALA A 13 -35.58 14.29 -57.02
CA ALA A 13 -35.00 15.55 -57.50
C ALA A 13 -35.93 16.69 -57.95
N GLY A 14 -35.86 17.80 -57.18
CA GLY A 14 -35.39 19.06 -57.75
C GLY A 14 -36.40 20.19 -58.00
N ALA A 15 -36.23 21.24 -57.20
CA ALA A 15 -36.25 22.66 -57.56
C ALA A 15 -37.58 23.43 -57.73
N ALA A 16 -37.60 24.56 -57.02
CA ALA A 16 -38.54 25.69 -57.03
C ALA A 16 -38.50 26.52 -58.33
N PRO A 17 -39.34 27.58 -58.45
CA PRO A 17 -38.81 28.95 -58.32
C PRO A 17 -39.76 29.90 -57.53
N SER A 18 -39.27 30.72 -56.58
CA SER A 18 -38.74 32.11 -56.71
C SER A 18 -39.81 33.14 -57.10
N THR A 19 -40.02 34.26 -56.39
CA THR A 19 -39.14 35.43 -56.19
C THR A 19 -39.82 36.34 -55.13
N LEU A 20 -39.12 36.98 -54.18
CA LEU A 20 -38.47 38.29 -54.31
C LEU A 20 -37.57 38.56 -53.08
N ARG A 21 -36.37 39.09 -53.34
CA ARG A 21 -35.47 39.85 -52.43
C ARG A 21 -35.22 41.20 -53.13
N PRO A 22 -34.50 42.20 -52.56
CA PRO A 22 -34.01 42.43 -51.19
C PRO A 22 -34.36 43.84 -50.65
N PHE A 23 -34.10 44.15 -49.38
CA PHE A 23 -33.59 45.49 -49.02
C PHE A 23 -32.71 45.43 -47.76
N SER A 24 -31.50 45.98 -47.90
CA SER A 24 -30.53 46.18 -46.83
C SER A 24 -30.80 47.48 -46.07
N SER A 25 -30.39 47.59 -44.81
CA SER A 25 -29.57 48.71 -44.34
C SER A 25 -29.13 48.52 -42.88
N LYS A 26 -28.02 49.18 -42.55
CA LYS A 26 -27.23 49.11 -41.32
C LYS A 26 -27.82 49.98 -40.19
N SER A 27 -27.40 49.66 -38.96
CA SER A 27 -27.03 50.54 -37.82
C SER A 27 -27.99 51.62 -37.28
N ASN A 28 -28.16 51.55 -35.95
CA ASN A 28 -28.31 52.60 -34.92
C ASN A 28 -29.59 53.47 -34.76
N ASP A 29 -30.00 53.50 -33.49
CA ASP A 29 -30.60 54.56 -32.66
C ASP A 29 -32.12 54.85 -32.60
N ALA A 30 -32.59 54.80 -31.33
CA ALA A 30 -33.55 55.64 -30.59
C ALA A 30 -35.09 55.50 -30.77
N GLN A 31 -35.69 54.94 -29.69
CA GLN A 31 -36.87 55.35 -28.90
C GLN A 31 -38.16 55.89 -29.56
N GLY A 32 -39.31 55.33 -29.13
CA GLY A 32 -40.51 56.15 -28.86
C GLY A 32 -41.90 55.55 -29.09
N THR A 33 -42.38 54.78 -28.10
CA THR A 33 -43.76 54.75 -27.54
C THR A 33 -45.02 54.54 -28.41
N ASN A 34 -45.68 53.42 -28.13
CA ASN A 34 -47.12 53.07 -28.31
C ASN A 34 -47.98 53.73 -27.18
N PRO A 35 -49.34 53.79 -27.18
CA PRO A 35 -50.15 52.64 -26.68
C PRO A 35 -51.68 52.50 -27.01
N LYS A 36 -52.18 51.24 -26.92
CA LYS A 36 -53.48 50.71 -26.35
C LYS A 36 -54.80 50.84 -27.16
N SER A 37 -55.75 49.86 -27.14
CA SER A 37 -56.46 49.20 -26.01
C SER A 37 -57.21 47.89 -26.44
N THR A 38 -57.14 46.72 -25.76
CA THR A 38 -57.91 46.08 -24.63
C THR A 38 -59.14 45.19 -24.96
N LEU A 39 -59.15 43.95 -24.43
CA LEU A 39 -60.28 43.24 -23.80
C LEU A 39 -59.74 42.19 -22.78
N LYS A 40 -60.44 42.00 -21.64
CA LYS A 40 -60.01 41.30 -20.40
C LYS A 40 -60.71 39.93 -20.23
N GLU A 41 -59.96 38.89 -19.86
CA GLU A 41 -60.46 37.66 -19.21
C GLU A 41 -60.22 37.70 -17.70
N ARG A 42 -61.18 37.21 -16.90
CA ARG A 42 -61.11 37.14 -15.43
C ARG A 42 -60.35 35.88 -15.00
N ILE A 43 -59.13 36.06 -14.50
CA ILE A 43 -58.33 35.03 -13.82
C ILE A 43 -58.77 34.98 -12.34
N VAL A 44 -59.15 33.80 -11.85
CA VAL A 44 -59.29 33.54 -10.40
C VAL A 44 -57.87 33.53 -9.83
N SER A 45 -57.44 34.63 -9.21
CA SER A 45 -56.15 34.70 -8.54
C SER A 45 -56.28 34.13 -7.13
N VAL A 46 -55.67 32.97 -6.87
CA VAL A 46 -55.41 32.50 -5.51
C VAL A 46 -54.45 33.49 -4.84
N ASP A 47 -54.76 33.96 -3.63
CA ASP A 47 -53.90 34.89 -2.89
C ASP A 47 -52.62 34.17 -2.44
N ARG A 48 -51.50 34.51 -3.09
CA ARG A 48 -50.16 33.94 -2.84
C ARG A 48 -49.31 34.80 -1.89
N SER A 49 -49.85 35.88 -1.32
CA SER A 49 -49.08 36.83 -0.51
C SER A 49 -48.51 36.21 0.77
N GLY A 50 -49.21 35.24 1.37
CA GLY A 50 -48.76 34.51 2.56
C GLY A 50 -47.70 33.43 2.33
N LEU A 51 -47.36 33.12 1.07
CA LEU A 51 -46.44 32.05 0.67
C LEU A 51 -45.02 32.56 0.34
N LYS A 52 -44.84 33.88 0.19
CA LYS A 52 -43.58 34.50 -0.27
C LYS A 52 -42.72 34.96 0.91
N GLN A 53 -41.52 34.39 1.06
CA GLN A 53 -40.46 34.95 1.91
C GLN A 53 -39.39 35.69 1.07
N PRO A 54 -38.79 36.80 1.54
CA PRO A 54 -37.93 37.66 0.71
C PRO A 54 -36.51 37.12 0.37
N HIS A 55 -36.07 35.95 0.88
CA HIS A 55 -34.64 35.58 0.82
C HIS A 55 -34.29 34.16 0.36
N LEU A 56 -35.21 33.41 -0.29
CA LEU A 56 -34.94 32.01 -0.67
C LEU A 56 -33.98 31.83 -1.86
N HIS A 57 -33.77 32.86 -2.69
CA HIS A 57 -32.96 32.73 -3.91
C HIS A 57 -31.45 32.56 -3.62
N SER A 58 -30.99 32.88 -2.40
CA SER A 58 -29.58 32.74 -2.00
C SER A 58 -29.24 31.34 -1.47
N LEU A 59 -30.22 30.62 -0.92
CA LEU A 59 -30.02 29.32 -0.24
C LEU A 59 -30.12 28.11 -1.18
N LEU A 60 -30.61 28.29 -2.41
CA LEU A 60 -30.66 27.25 -3.44
C LEU A 60 -29.31 27.03 -4.14
N LYS A 61 -28.32 27.91 -3.90
CA LYS A 61 -26.95 27.76 -4.38
C LYS A 61 -26.10 26.82 -3.51
N ASP A 62 -26.57 26.48 -2.31
CA ASP A 62 -25.78 25.68 -1.35
C ASP A 62 -25.87 24.17 -1.60
N ASN A 63 -26.69 23.71 -2.55
CA ASN A 63 -26.51 22.39 -3.14
C ASN A 63 -25.35 22.44 -4.14
N ALA A 64 -24.14 22.15 -3.66
CA ALA A 64 -22.86 22.24 -4.37
C ALA A 64 -22.75 21.39 -5.67
N HIS A 65 -23.80 20.66 -6.06
CA HIS A 65 -23.79 19.69 -7.16
C HIS A 65 -24.55 20.10 -8.43
N VAL A 66 -25.19 21.27 -8.47
CA VAL A 66 -25.97 21.71 -9.65
C VAL A 66 -25.13 22.65 -10.53
N LYS A 67 -24.63 22.15 -11.67
CA LYS A 67 -24.06 23.02 -12.72
C LYS A 67 -25.20 23.75 -13.45
N THR A 68 -25.13 25.08 -13.54
CA THR A 68 -26.07 25.91 -14.29
C THR A 68 -26.15 25.49 -15.76
N VAL A 69 -27.26 24.86 -16.15
CA VAL A 69 -27.60 24.56 -17.55
C VAL A 69 -28.15 25.84 -18.18
N ALA A 70 -27.44 26.38 -19.19
CA ALA A 70 -27.69 27.69 -19.80
C ALA A 70 -28.92 27.81 -20.73
N LYS A 71 -30.03 27.11 -20.45
CA LYS A 71 -31.27 27.15 -21.25
C LYS A 71 -32.50 27.19 -20.35
N LYS A 72 -33.59 27.79 -20.81
CA LYS A 72 -34.90 27.79 -20.14
C LYS A 72 -35.54 26.38 -20.21
N ALA A 73 -36.23 25.94 -19.15
CA ALA A 73 -36.92 24.64 -19.09
C ALA A 73 -37.86 24.40 -20.29
N LYS A 74 -37.87 23.18 -20.83
CA LYS A 74 -38.82 22.79 -21.88
C LYS A 74 -40.20 22.57 -21.25
N GLU A 75 -41.25 23.10 -21.86
CA GLU A 75 -42.61 22.85 -21.40
C GLU A 75 -43.11 21.51 -21.98
N ASN A 76 -43.47 20.57 -21.10
CA ASN A 76 -44.07 19.28 -21.47
C ASN A 76 -45.54 19.20 -21.01
N GLU A 77 -46.27 18.14 -21.40
CA GLU A 77 -47.70 18.02 -21.03
C GLU A 77 -47.92 17.90 -19.52
N LEU A 78 -47.00 17.27 -18.78
CA LEU A 78 -47.12 17.17 -17.32
C LEU A 78 -46.92 18.52 -16.64
N THR A 79 -46.00 19.35 -17.14
CA THR A 79 -45.84 20.74 -16.70
C THR A 79 -47.16 21.50 -16.82
N ARG A 80 -47.86 21.40 -17.96
CA ARG A 80 -49.15 22.08 -18.17
C ARG A 80 -50.23 21.60 -17.20
N LEU A 81 -50.30 20.30 -16.97
CA LEU A 81 -51.25 19.71 -16.03
C LEU A 81 -51.00 20.18 -14.60
N LEU A 82 -49.73 20.19 -14.16
CA LEU A 82 -49.35 20.66 -12.83
C LEU A 82 -49.56 22.18 -12.69
N HIS A 83 -49.28 22.97 -13.73
CA HIS A 83 -49.65 24.41 -13.77
C HIS A 83 -51.15 24.60 -13.56
N ALA A 84 -51.99 23.87 -14.30
CA ALA A 84 -53.44 23.97 -14.16
C ALA A 84 -53.90 23.53 -12.76
N LEU A 85 -53.33 22.44 -12.24
CA LEU A 85 -53.67 21.91 -10.91
C LEU A 85 -53.33 22.91 -9.81
N ILE A 86 -52.11 23.46 -9.82
CA ILE A 86 -51.66 24.44 -8.82
C ILE A 86 -52.41 25.76 -8.95
N ALA A 87 -52.69 26.21 -10.17
CA ALA A 87 -53.50 27.41 -10.40
C ALA A 87 -54.93 27.27 -9.85
N MET A 88 -55.51 26.07 -9.89
CA MET A 88 -56.86 25.81 -9.37
C MET A 88 -56.90 25.53 -7.86
N ARG A 89 -55.93 24.79 -7.31
CA ARG A 89 -55.96 24.27 -5.94
C ARG A 89 -55.02 24.99 -4.97
N GLY A 90 -54.14 25.85 -5.49
CA GLY A 90 -53.01 26.39 -4.74
C GLY A 90 -51.80 25.43 -4.75
N PRO A 91 -50.73 25.77 -4.00
CA PRO A 91 -49.52 24.95 -3.94
C PRO A 91 -49.79 23.52 -3.50
N ILE A 92 -49.05 22.57 -4.07
CA ILE A 92 -49.16 21.14 -3.74
C ILE A 92 -48.00 20.66 -2.88
N THR A 93 -48.17 19.53 -2.20
CA THR A 93 -47.09 18.93 -1.40
C THR A 93 -45.96 18.41 -2.30
N VAL A 94 -44.74 18.34 -1.77
CA VAL A 94 -43.60 17.70 -2.47
C VAL A 94 -43.91 16.24 -2.80
N ALA A 95 -44.58 15.52 -1.90
CA ALA A 95 -45.01 14.14 -2.13
C ALA A 95 -45.97 14.01 -3.33
N GLU A 96 -46.95 14.92 -3.46
CA GLU A 96 -47.88 14.92 -4.60
C GLU A 96 -47.17 15.25 -5.91
N PHE A 97 -46.25 16.21 -5.89
CA PHE A 97 -45.41 16.54 -7.04
C PHE A 97 -44.57 15.33 -7.49
N MET A 98 -43.85 14.67 -6.57
CA MET A 98 -43.07 13.46 -6.87
C MET A 98 -43.92 12.35 -7.44
N ARG A 99 -45.09 12.07 -6.86
CA ARG A 99 -46.01 11.04 -7.35
C ARG A 99 -46.43 11.29 -8.79
N HIS A 100 -46.74 12.53 -9.15
CA HIS A 100 -47.08 12.88 -10.52
C HIS A 100 -45.87 12.80 -11.45
N ALA A 101 -44.71 13.32 -11.03
CA ALA A 101 -43.49 13.27 -11.83
C ALA A 101 -43.04 11.84 -12.14
N LEU A 102 -43.08 10.93 -11.15
CA LEU A 102 -42.55 9.58 -11.30
C LEU A 102 -43.58 8.57 -11.85
N SER A 103 -44.83 8.63 -11.37
CA SER A 103 -45.80 7.54 -11.53
C SER A 103 -47.13 7.95 -12.19
N HIS A 104 -47.25 9.15 -12.77
CA HIS A 104 -48.48 9.52 -13.50
C HIS A 104 -48.75 8.55 -14.66
N GLN A 105 -49.96 7.96 -14.72
CA GLN A 105 -50.29 6.85 -15.63
C GLN A 105 -49.86 7.03 -17.09
N GLN A 106 -50.05 8.24 -17.64
CA GLN A 106 -49.65 8.56 -19.02
C GLN A 106 -48.35 9.36 -19.11
N HIS A 107 -47.96 10.01 -18.02
CA HIS A 107 -47.02 11.12 -18.06
C HIS A 107 -45.81 11.01 -17.13
N GLY A 108 -45.80 10.02 -16.25
CA GLY A 108 -44.76 9.78 -15.27
C GLY A 108 -43.50 9.21 -15.89
N TYR A 109 -42.38 9.49 -15.24
CA TYR A 109 -41.04 9.10 -15.66
C TYR A 109 -40.91 7.59 -15.92
N TYR A 110 -41.38 6.74 -14.98
CA TYR A 110 -41.29 5.28 -15.07
C TYR A 110 -42.39 4.62 -15.94
N MET A 111 -43.33 5.41 -16.48
CA MET A 111 -44.53 4.89 -17.16
C MET A 111 -44.43 4.89 -18.71
N LYS A 112 -43.54 5.70 -19.30
CA LYS A 112 -43.55 5.98 -20.76
C LYS A 112 -42.51 5.24 -21.60
N ARG A 113 -41.32 4.98 -21.04
CA ARG A 113 -40.15 4.53 -21.81
C ARG A 113 -39.20 3.73 -20.94
N ASP A 114 -38.29 3.02 -21.59
CA ASP A 114 -37.16 2.39 -20.93
C ASP A 114 -36.12 3.44 -20.52
N VAL A 115 -35.85 3.55 -19.22
CA VAL A 115 -35.06 4.64 -18.61
C VAL A 115 -33.71 4.18 -18.06
N PHE A 116 -33.42 2.87 -18.08
CA PHE A 116 -32.26 2.28 -17.39
C PHE A 116 -31.03 2.10 -18.32
N GLY A 117 -29.82 1.99 -17.73
CA GLY A 117 -28.57 1.59 -18.41
C GLY A 117 -27.82 2.74 -19.11
N THR A 118 -26.75 2.42 -19.85
CA THR A 118 -25.78 3.41 -20.41
C THR A 118 -26.36 4.37 -21.46
N GLN A 119 -27.53 4.05 -22.03
CA GLN A 119 -28.29 4.90 -22.94
C GLN A 119 -29.50 5.58 -22.25
N GLY A 120 -29.73 5.28 -20.97
CA GLY A 120 -30.77 5.86 -20.10
C GLY A 120 -30.25 7.03 -19.26
N ASP A 121 -31.04 7.48 -18.28
CA ASP A 121 -30.67 8.65 -17.44
C ASP A 121 -29.81 8.27 -16.23
N PHE A 122 -29.86 7.01 -15.76
CA PHE A 122 -29.01 6.46 -14.71
C PHE A 122 -28.75 4.94 -14.90
N THR A 123 -27.70 4.43 -14.24
CA THR A 123 -27.28 3.01 -14.30
C THR A 123 -27.34 2.40 -12.90
N THR A 124 -28.12 1.31 -12.73
CA THR A 124 -28.28 0.59 -11.46
C THR A 124 -27.21 -0.49 -11.27
N ALA A 125 -27.03 -1.00 -10.04
CA ALA A 125 -26.00 -2.01 -9.74
C ALA A 125 -26.10 -3.29 -10.61
N PRO A 126 -27.28 -3.86 -10.87
CA PRO A 126 -27.43 -5.01 -11.77
C PRO A 126 -27.07 -4.71 -13.25
N GLU A 127 -27.16 -3.46 -13.69
CA GLU A 127 -26.80 -3.08 -15.07
C GLU A 127 -25.28 -2.86 -15.24
N ILE A 128 -24.55 -2.67 -14.13
CA ILE A 128 -23.09 -2.51 -14.13
C ILE A 128 -22.39 -3.85 -14.23
N SER A 129 -22.85 -4.84 -13.46
CA SER A 129 -22.24 -6.16 -13.48
C SER A 129 -23.20 -7.27 -13.04
N GLN A 130 -23.14 -8.38 -13.76
CA GLN A 130 -23.77 -9.64 -13.33
C GLN A 130 -23.28 -10.11 -11.96
N MET A 131 -22.06 -9.73 -11.54
CA MET A 131 -21.51 -10.12 -10.24
C MET A 131 -22.42 -9.68 -9.09
N PHE A 132 -23.07 -8.52 -9.22
CA PHE A 132 -24.00 -8.02 -8.23
C PHE A 132 -25.20 -8.96 -8.06
N GLY A 133 -25.95 -9.22 -9.14
CA GLY A 133 -27.14 -10.07 -9.11
C GLY A 133 -26.84 -11.51 -8.69
N GLU A 134 -25.67 -12.05 -9.07
CA GLU A 134 -25.23 -13.38 -8.65
C GLU A 134 -25.02 -13.47 -7.14
N LEU A 135 -24.40 -12.45 -6.53
CA LEU A 135 -24.17 -12.41 -5.08
C LEU A 135 -25.46 -12.23 -4.29
N ILE A 136 -26.41 -11.43 -4.78
CA ILE A 136 -27.76 -11.34 -4.20
C ILE A 136 -28.46 -12.71 -4.26
N GLY A 137 -28.29 -13.45 -5.36
CA GLY A 137 -28.74 -14.84 -5.47
C GLY A 137 -28.15 -15.75 -4.41
N ILE A 138 -26.83 -15.68 -4.19
CA ILE A 138 -26.14 -16.43 -3.13
C ILE A 138 -26.65 -16.04 -1.73
N TRP A 139 -26.88 -14.75 -1.47
CA TRP A 139 -27.44 -14.28 -0.20
C TRP A 139 -28.82 -14.89 0.08
N CYS A 140 -29.70 -14.94 -0.92
CA CYS A 140 -31.01 -15.56 -0.81
C CYS A 140 -30.92 -17.07 -0.55
N ILE A 141 -30.00 -17.77 -1.23
CA ILE A 141 -29.76 -19.21 -1.01
C ILE A 141 -29.29 -19.47 0.41
N ALA A 142 -28.32 -18.69 0.90
CA ALA A 142 -27.81 -18.81 2.27
C ALA A 142 -28.92 -18.55 3.30
N THR A 143 -29.76 -17.54 3.06
CA THR A 143 -30.88 -17.21 3.94
C THR A 143 -31.96 -18.28 3.92
N TRP A 144 -32.29 -18.84 2.76
CA TRP A 144 -33.21 -19.99 2.65
C TRP A 144 -32.71 -21.21 3.42
N GLN A 145 -31.40 -21.47 3.41
CA GLN A 145 -30.80 -22.53 4.22
C GLN A 145 -30.91 -22.22 5.73
N GLN A 146 -30.69 -20.97 6.14
CA GLN A 146 -30.88 -20.54 7.53
C GLN A 146 -32.34 -20.67 7.99
N MET A 147 -33.30 -20.53 7.06
CA MET A 147 -34.72 -20.78 7.30
C MET A 147 -35.08 -22.28 7.43
N GLY A 148 -34.11 -23.18 7.34
CA GLY A 148 -34.32 -24.63 7.38
C GLY A 148 -34.72 -25.23 6.04
N SER A 149 -34.41 -24.56 4.93
CA SER A 149 -34.64 -25.03 3.56
C SER A 149 -36.10 -25.43 3.27
N PRO A 150 -37.08 -24.52 3.46
CA PRO A 150 -38.49 -24.83 3.19
C PRO A 150 -38.70 -25.30 1.75
N SER A 151 -39.60 -26.27 1.56
CA SER A 151 -39.89 -26.87 0.25
C SER A 151 -40.63 -25.95 -0.72
N HIS A 152 -41.19 -24.85 -0.22
CA HIS A 152 -41.79 -23.77 -0.97
C HIS A 152 -41.32 -22.43 -0.40
N ILE A 153 -40.78 -21.57 -1.26
CA ILE A 153 -40.29 -20.25 -0.89
C ILE A 153 -40.63 -19.23 -1.98
N LYS A 154 -41.17 -18.09 -1.57
CA LYS A 154 -41.47 -16.99 -2.48
C LYS A 154 -40.28 -16.04 -2.58
N ILE A 155 -39.87 -15.69 -3.80
CA ILE A 155 -38.95 -14.59 -4.07
C ILE A 155 -39.78 -13.42 -4.57
N VAL A 156 -39.78 -12.32 -3.83
CA VAL A 156 -40.53 -11.12 -4.19
C VAL A 156 -39.54 -10.00 -4.51
N GLU A 157 -39.44 -9.61 -5.78
CA GLU A 157 -38.66 -8.44 -6.18
C GLU A 157 -39.58 -7.23 -6.32
N MET A 158 -39.27 -6.17 -5.57
CA MET A 158 -40.04 -4.94 -5.52
C MET A 158 -39.36 -3.89 -6.40
N GLY A 159 -40.07 -3.34 -7.37
CA GLY A 159 -39.49 -2.41 -8.34
C GLY A 159 -38.38 -3.00 -9.22
N PRO A 160 -38.60 -4.14 -9.92
CA PRO A 160 -37.55 -4.89 -10.61
C PRO A 160 -36.91 -4.18 -11.83
N GLY A 161 -37.41 -3.01 -12.24
CA GLY A 161 -36.89 -2.27 -13.40
C GLY A 161 -36.97 -3.10 -14.69
N ARG A 162 -35.83 -3.43 -15.30
CA ARG A 162 -35.78 -4.31 -16.49
C ARG A 162 -35.85 -5.81 -16.18
N GLY A 163 -35.75 -6.21 -14.90
CA GLY A 163 -35.64 -7.61 -14.47
C GLY A 163 -34.23 -8.18 -14.57
N SER A 164 -33.20 -7.33 -14.65
CA SER A 164 -31.78 -7.72 -14.77
C SER A 164 -31.28 -8.46 -13.54
N LEU A 165 -31.65 -7.98 -12.34
CA LEU A 165 -31.32 -8.66 -11.08
C LEU A 165 -31.94 -10.05 -11.05
N MET A 166 -33.23 -10.18 -11.36
CA MET A 166 -33.91 -11.48 -11.43
C MET A 166 -33.26 -12.43 -12.45
N GLU A 167 -32.77 -11.94 -13.58
CA GLU A 167 -32.11 -12.78 -14.59
C GLU A 167 -30.83 -13.43 -14.02
N ASP A 168 -29.97 -12.63 -13.37
CA ASP A 168 -28.74 -13.10 -12.74
C ASP A 168 -29.03 -13.98 -11.51
N PHE A 169 -30.06 -13.64 -10.74
CA PHE A 169 -30.58 -14.46 -9.64
C PHE A 169 -30.99 -15.84 -10.14
N VAL A 170 -31.80 -15.92 -11.20
CA VAL A 170 -32.26 -17.19 -11.78
C VAL A 170 -31.08 -18.01 -12.32
N ARG A 171 -30.10 -17.36 -12.94
CA ARG A 171 -28.87 -18.03 -13.42
C ARG A 171 -28.10 -18.67 -12.26
N THR A 172 -28.02 -17.99 -11.12
CA THR A 172 -27.40 -18.48 -9.90
C THR A 172 -28.22 -19.60 -9.26
N ALA A 173 -29.53 -19.41 -9.11
CA ALA A 173 -30.43 -20.38 -8.49
C ALA A 173 -30.46 -21.73 -9.24
N LYS A 174 -30.34 -21.74 -10.57
CA LYS A 174 -30.24 -22.98 -11.38
C LYS A 174 -29.07 -23.89 -10.98
N GLN A 175 -28.01 -23.33 -10.37
CA GLN A 175 -26.87 -24.11 -9.87
C GLN A 175 -27.18 -24.84 -8.55
N PHE A 176 -28.32 -24.56 -7.92
CA PHE A 176 -28.79 -25.13 -6.66
C PHE A 176 -30.17 -25.80 -6.85
N PRO A 177 -30.22 -27.05 -7.36
CA PRO A 177 -31.47 -27.67 -7.81
C PRO A 177 -32.58 -27.74 -6.74
N ALA A 178 -32.21 -27.97 -5.48
CA ALA A 178 -33.17 -28.04 -4.37
C ALA A 178 -33.82 -26.67 -4.09
N PHE A 179 -33.03 -25.60 -4.12
CA PHE A 179 -33.56 -24.24 -3.97
C PHE A 179 -34.41 -23.87 -5.19
N TYR A 180 -33.90 -24.11 -6.40
CA TYR A 180 -34.60 -23.80 -7.66
C TYR A 180 -35.98 -24.46 -7.76
N ALA A 181 -36.10 -25.71 -7.30
CA ALA A 181 -37.36 -26.44 -7.28
C ALA A 181 -38.38 -25.89 -6.27
N ALA A 182 -37.93 -25.21 -5.22
CA ALA A 182 -38.78 -24.62 -4.18
C ALA A 182 -39.31 -23.22 -4.54
N LEU A 183 -38.82 -22.61 -5.63
CA LEU A 183 -39.08 -21.20 -5.96
C LEU A 183 -40.48 -20.94 -6.52
N GLU A 184 -41.12 -19.89 -5.98
CA GLU A 184 -42.22 -19.15 -6.58
C GLU A 184 -41.79 -17.68 -6.73
N ILE A 185 -41.79 -17.13 -7.95
CA ILE A 185 -41.27 -15.78 -8.21
C ILE A 185 -42.43 -14.79 -8.36
N HIS A 186 -42.33 -13.65 -7.69
CA HIS A 186 -43.32 -12.58 -7.72
C HIS A 186 -42.62 -11.23 -7.97
N MET A 187 -43.07 -10.52 -9.00
CA MET A 187 -42.51 -9.23 -9.44
C MET A 187 -43.54 -8.13 -9.14
N VAL A 188 -43.23 -7.17 -8.27
CA VAL A 188 -44.14 -6.05 -7.96
C VAL A 188 -43.72 -4.84 -8.78
N GLU A 189 -44.47 -4.53 -9.84
CA GLU A 189 -44.14 -3.53 -10.86
C GLU A 189 -45.41 -2.80 -11.31
N ILE A 190 -45.45 -1.47 -11.21
CA ILE A 190 -46.64 -0.68 -11.57
C ILE A 190 -46.69 -0.30 -13.07
N SER A 191 -45.55 -0.37 -13.77
CA SER A 191 -45.42 0.06 -15.16
C SER A 191 -45.75 -1.07 -16.14
N PRO A 192 -46.82 -0.95 -16.97
CA PRO A 192 -47.14 -1.96 -17.97
C PRO A 192 -46.02 -2.19 -19.00
N ALA A 193 -45.25 -1.13 -19.32
CA ALA A 193 -44.15 -1.22 -20.26
C ALA A 193 -42.97 -2.05 -19.69
N LEU A 194 -42.60 -1.84 -18.42
CA LEU A 194 -41.53 -2.60 -17.78
C LEU A 194 -41.90 -4.07 -17.58
N ARG A 195 -43.16 -4.39 -17.26
CA ARG A 195 -43.64 -5.79 -17.20
C ARG A 195 -43.39 -6.54 -18.51
N GLN A 196 -43.68 -5.91 -19.65
CA GLN A 196 -43.47 -6.53 -20.95
C GLN A 196 -41.99 -6.77 -21.25
N ILE A 197 -41.11 -5.84 -20.85
CA ILE A 197 -39.65 -5.98 -20.96
C ILE A 197 -39.17 -7.15 -20.07
N GLN A 198 -39.61 -7.21 -18.83
CA GLN A 198 -39.25 -8.27 -17.87
C GLN A 198 -39.70 -9.66 -18.36
N GLN A 199 -40.93 -9.79 -18.85
CA GLN A 199 -41.48 -11.04 -19.41
C GLN A 199 -40.60 -11.57 -20.54
N THR A 200 -40.22 -10.68 -21.46
CA THR A 200 -39.36 -11.03 -22.60
C THR A 200 -37.96 -11.41 -22.14
N LYS A 201 -37.36 -10.63 -21.22
CA LYS A 201 -35.99 -10.83 -20.72
C LYS A 201 -35.84 -12.13 -19.96
N LEU A 202 -36.81 -12.47 -19.12
CA LEU A 202 -36.80 -13.70 -18.30
C LEU A 202 -37.25 -14.95 -19.08
N GLY A 203 -37.66 -14.79 -20.35
CA GLY A 203 -38.14 -15.90 -21.17
C GLY A 203 -39.42 -16.56 -20.63
N ALA A 204 -40.29 -15.78 -19.98
CA ALA A 204 -41.48 -16.31 -19.34
C ALA A 204 -42.49 -16.82 -20.38
N VAL A 205 -43.02 -18.03 -20.16
CA VAL A 205 -43.98 -18.71 -21.03
C VAL A 205 -45.29 -18.92 -20.27
N GLN A 206 -46.39 -18.65 -20.95
CA GLN A 206 -47.74 -18.88 -20.44
C GLN A 206 -48.09 -20.37 -20.50
N THR A 207 -48.61 -20.94 -19.41
CA THR A 207 -48.79 -22.39 -19.29
C THR A 207 -50.20 -22.92 -19.51
N ASN A 208 -51.23 -22.06 -19.49
CA ASN A 208 -52.63 -22.40 -19.75
C ASN A 208 -53.30 -21.33 -20.64
N ASP A 209 -54.41 -21.68 -21.32
CA ASP A 209 -55.22 -20.79 -22.16
C ASP A 209 -55.99 -19.70 -21.36
N ASP A 210 -56.00 -19.78 -20.03
CA ASP A 210 -56.46 -18.70 -19.15
C ASP A 210 -55.28 -17.76 -18.84
N ASP A 211 -55.42 -16.47 -19.12
CA ASP A 211 -54.42 -15.37 -19.13
C ASP A 211 -53.57 -15.14 -17.85
N ALA A 212 -53.58 -16.05 -16.87
CA ALA A 212 -53.09 -15.80 -15.52
C ALA A 212 -51.86 -16.63 -15.05
N SER A 213 -51.40 -17.66 -15.77
CA SER A 213 -50.33 -18.55 -15.29
C SER A 213 -49.05 -18.52 -16.14
N TRP A 214 -47.93 -18.08 -15.55
CA TRP A 214 -46.64 -17.93 -16.22
C TRP A 214 -45.53 -18.73 -15.51
N ARG A 215 -44.53 -19.20 -16.27
CA ARG A 215 -43.34 -19.89 -15.77
C ARG A 215 -42.08 -19.46 -16.54
N LEU A 216 -40.91 -19.54 -15.92
CA LEU A 216 -39.63 -19.21 -16.59
C LEU A 216 -39.22 -20.21 -17.71
N SER A 217 -39.79 -21.42 -17.69
CA SER A 217 -39.69 -22.41 -18.76
C SER A 217 -40.80 -23.46 -18.59
N SER A 218 -40.96 -24.39 -19.53
CA SER A 218 -41.95 -25.48 -19.44
C SER A 218 -41.80 -26.35 -18.18
N THR A 219 -40.62 -26.36 -17.57
CA THR A 219 -40.30 -27.11 -16.34
C THR A 219 -39.78 -26.23 -15.20
N GLY A 220 -39.74 -24.91 -15.38
CA GLY A 220 -39.18 -23.95 -14.43
C GLY A 220 -40.15 -23.52 -13.32
N PRO A 221 -39.71 -22.66 -12.39
CA PRO A 221 -40.56 -22.11 -11.33
C PRO A 221 -41.65 -21.20 -11.91
N SER A 222 -42.74 -21.04 -11.15
CA SER A 222 -43.81 -20.09 -11.49
C SER A 222 -43.34 -18.66 -11.31
N ILE A 223 -43.84 -17.76 -12.16
CA ILE A 223 -43.59 -16.32 -12.06
C ILE A 223 -44.92 -15.55 -12.21
N ALA A 224 -45.09 -14.46 -11.47
CA ALA A 224 -46.29 -13.61 -11.56
C ALA A 224 -45.94 -12.12 -11.35
N TRP A 225 -46.69 -11.23 -12.00
CA TRP A 225 -46.55 -9.77 -11.87
C TRP A 225 -47.73 -9.18 -11.11
N HIS A 226 -47.45 -8.28 -10.17
CA HIS A 226 -48.42 -7.65 -9.27
C HIS A 226 -48.30 -6.12 -9.34
N GLU A 227 -49.42 -5.40 -9.21
CA GLU A 227 -49.43 -3.93 -9.07
C GLU A 227 -49.12 -3.48 -7.66
N ASP A 228 -49.48 -4.31 -6.68
CA ASP A 228 -49.38 -3.98 -5.26
C ASP A 228 -48.91 -5.21 -4.48
N LEU A 229 -48.11 -4.99 -3.43
CA LEU A 229 -47.65 -6.04 -2.54
C LEU A 229 -48.82 -6.83 -1.91
N ALA A 230 -49.96 -6.18 -1.66
CA ALA A 230 -51.19 -6.79 -1.15
C ALA A 230 -51.71 -7.94 -2.04
N GLN A 231 -51.40 -7.94 -3.35
CA GLN A 231 -51.80 -8.99 -4.29
C GLN A 231 -50.89 -10.23 -4.22
N VAL A 232 -49.69 -10.10 -3.66
CA VAL A 232 -48.74 -11.21 -3.50
C VAL A 232 -49.27 -12.18 -2.42
N PRO A 233 -49.43 -13.48 -2.72
CA PRO A 233 -49.94 -14.45 -1.74
C PRO A 233 -49.05 -14.59 -0.50
N GLU A 234 -49.67 -14.90 0.64
CA GLU A 234 -48.96 -15.11 1.90
C GLU A 234 -48.11 -16.40 1.92
N GLY A 235 -47.17 -16.50 2.86
CA GLY A 235 -46.30 -17.65 3.08
C GLY A 235 -44.82 -17.27 3.27
N PRO A 236 -43.92 -18.26 3.40
CA PRO A 236 -42.48 -18.02 3.54
C PRO A 236 -41.95 -17.21 2.35
N THR A 237 -41.28 -16.08 2.63
CA THR A 237 -40.92 -15.11 1.59
C THR A 237 -39.53 -14.51 1.81
N LEU A 238 -38.75 -14.35 0.73
CA LEU A 238 -37.56 -13.53 0.64
C LEU A 238 -37.85 -12.31 -0.25
N PHE A 239 -37.82 -11.12 0.33
CA PHE A 239 -38.02 -9.86 -0.39
C PHE A 239 -36.69 -9.26 -0.83
N ILE A 240 -36.67 -8.67 -2.03
CA ILE A 240 -35.54 -7.89 -2.56
C ILE A 240 -36.10 -6.54 -2.98
N ALA A 241 -35.54 -5.46 -2.44
CA ALA A 241 -35.84 -4.09 -2.84
C ALA A 241 -34.51 -3.36 -3.13
N GLN A 242 -34.19 -3.23 -4.42
CA GLN A 242 -33.00 -2.53 -4.90
C GLN A 242 -33.47 -1.21 -5.52
N GLU A 243 -33.00 -0.07 -5.02
CA GLU A 243 -33.28 1.27 -5.61
C GLU A 243 -34.79 1.53 -5.77
N LEU A 244 -35.54 1.33 -4.69
CA LEU A 244 -36.99 1.48 -4.67
C LEU A 244 -37.43 2.59 -3.72
N PHE A 245 -36.86 2.61 -2.51
CA PHE A 245 -37.32 3.47 -1.42
C PHE A 245 -36.95 4.94 -1.68
N ASP A 246 -35.90 5.19 -2.46
CA ASP A 246 -35.49 6.53 -2.87
C ASP A 246 -36.43 7.17 -3.91
N ALA A 247 -37.21 6.38 -4.64
CA ALA A 247 -38.20 6.85 -5.61
C ALA A 247 -39.61 7.04 -5.00
N LEU A 248 -39.79 6.80 -3.68
CA LEU A 248 -41.09 6.90 -3.04
C LEU A 248 -41.44 8.35 -2.63
N PRO A 249 -42.71 8.79 -2.76
CA PRO A 249 -43.13 10.13 -2.39
C PRO A 249 -42.86 10.51 -0.92
N VAL A 250 -42.25 11.68 -0.71
CA VAL A 250 -41.83 12.21 0.59
C VAL A 250 -42.44 13.58 0.88
N HIS A 251 -42.86 13.77 2.13
CA HIS A 251 -43.23 15.07 2.69
C HIS A 251 -41.99 15.76 3.27
N GLN A 252 -41.82 17.05 2.96
CA GLN A 252 -40.72 17.89 3.49
C GLN A 252 -41.27 18.90 4.49
N PHE A 253 -40.62 19.04 5.63
CA PHE A 253 -40.99 20.01 6.67
C PHE A 253 -39.81 20.91 7.00
N GLU A 254 -40.10 22.17 7.35
CA GLU A 254 -39.12 23.17 7.80
C GLU A 254 -39.58 23.78 9.13
N TYR A 255 -38.65 23.90 10.09
CA TYR A 255 -38.91 24.54 11.37
C TYR A 255 -38.74 26.06 11.25
N THR A 256 -39.78 26.80 11.60
CA THR A 256 -39.82 28.27 11.49
C THR A 256 -40.02 28.90 12.86
N ASP A 257 -40.03 30.23 12.93
CA ASP A 257 -40.47 30.99 14.11
C ASP A 257 -41.91 30.66 14.55
N LYS A 258 -42.70 30.03 13.67
CA LYS A 258 -44.06 29.55 13.92
C LYS A 258 -44.14 28.03 14.18
N GLY A 259 -43.00 27.36 14.35
CA GLY A 259 -42.91 25.90 14.49
C GLY A 259 -42.77 25.18 13.14
N TRP A 260 -43.01 23.87 13.13
CA TRP A 260 -42.92 23.05 11.92
C TRP A 260 -44.03 23.39 10.92
N VAL A 261 -43.65 23.69 9.69
CA VAL A 261 -44.55 23.89 8.55
C VAL A 261 -44.12 23.02 7.37
N GLU A 262 -45.06 22.68 6.50
CA GLU A 262 -44.76 21.84 5.34
C GLU A 262 -44.24 22.69 4.18
N ARG A 263 -43.26 22.14 3.45
CA ARG A 263 -42.76 22.72 2.20
C ARG A 263 -43.61 22.24 1.03
N LEU A 264 -44.04 23.17 0.19
CA LEU A 264 -44.95 22.97 -0.94
C LEU A 264 -44.29 23.41 -2.25
N VAL A 265 -44.88 23.03 -3.37
CA VAL A 265 -44.49 23.41 -4.74
C VAL A 265 -45.56 24.33 -5.32
N ASP A 266 -45.15 25.54 -5.74
CA ASP A 266 -46.01 26.52 -6.43
C ASP A 266 -45.42 26.90 -7.80
N ILE A 267 -46.17 27.65 -8.60
CA ILE A 267 -45.72 28.14 -9.92
C ILE A 267 -44.64 29.21 -9.73
N ASP A 268 -43.54 29.11 -10.48
CA ASP A 268 -42.52 30.15 -10.49
C ASP A 268 -42.90 31.28 -11.47
N GLU A 269 -43.20 32.45 -10.92
CA GLU A 269 -43.50 33.66 -11.70
C GLU A 269 -42.26 34.54 -11.94
N SER A 270 -41.08 34.12 -11.46
CA SER A 270 -39.84 34.89 -11.54
C SER A 270 -39.33 34.98 -12.99
N PRO A 271 -39.04 36.19 -13.50
CA PRO A 271 -38.44 36.36 -14.83
C PRO A 271 -36.96 35.96 -14.89
N VAL A 272 -36.35 35.61 -13.75
CA VAL A 272 -34.92 35.28 -13.60
C VAL A 272 -34.68 33.77 -13.42
N SER A 273 -35.73 33.00 -13.11
CA SER A 273 -35.65 31.56 -12.91
C SER A 273 -35.75 30.80 -14.24
N ASP A 274 -34.98 29.72 -14.36
CA ASP A 274 -35.01 28.82 -15.52
C ASP A 274 -36.01 27.67 -15.35
N ASP A 275 -36.66 27.53 -14.18
CA ASP A 275 -37.60 26.45 -13.82
C ASP A 275 -39.08 26.89 -13.95
N HIS A 276 -40.00 25.92 -14.02
CA HIS A 276 -41.45 26.18 -14.09
C HIS A 276 -42.11 26.32 -12.71
N PHE A 277 -41.52 25.73 -11.67
CA PHE A 277 -42.05 25.71 -10.30
C PHE A 277 -41.01 26.20 -9.29
N CYS A 278 -41.48 26.61 -8.10
CA CYS A 278 -40.65 27.01 -6.98
C CYS A 278 -41.14 26.38 -5.67
N PHE A 279 -40.25 26.29 -4.67
CA PHE A 279 -40.63 25.86 -3.33
C PHE A 279 -41.19 27.03 -2.52
N VAL A 280 -42.29 26.79 -1.81
CA VAL A 280 -42.92 27.72 -0.86
C VAL A 280 -43.19 27.02 0.47
N LEU A 281 -43.42 27.77 1.55
CA LEU A 281 -43.80 27.22 2.85
C LEU A 281 -45.31 27.34 3.05
N SER A 282 -45.93 26.34 3.68
CA SER A 282 -47.35 26.40 4.02
C SER A 282 -47.61 27.55 5.00
N PRO A 283 -48.75 28.26 4.86
CA PRO A 283 -49.07 29.40 5.74
C PRO A 283 -49.44 28.97 7.17
N GLY A 284 -49.63 27.66 7.39
CA GLY A 284 -49.93 27.04 8.67
C GLY A 284 -49.88 25.51 8.60
N PRO A 285 -50.25 24.80 9.68
CA PRO A 285 -50.09 23.34 9.78
C PRO A 285 -51.00 22.61 8.79
N THR A 286 -50.39 21.79 7.93
CA THR A 286 -51.10 20.91 6.98
C THR A 286 -51.57 19.61 7.66
N PRO A 287 -52.45 18.80 7.02
CA PRO A 287 -52.78 17.48 7.53
C PRO A 287 -51.53 16.61 7.78
N ALA A 288 -50.56 16.64 6.87
CA ALA A 288 -49.29 15.92 7.03
C ALA A 288 -48.49 16.42 8.24
N THR A 289 -48.47 17.75 8.47
CA THR A 289 -47.81 18.34 9.65
C THR A 289 -48.42 17.80 10.95
N ARG A 290 -49.76 17.70 11.01
CA ARG A 290 -50.47 17.19 12.20
C ARG A 290 -50.22 15.72 12.47
N VAL A 291 -50.19 14.90 11.41
CA VAL A 291 -50.05 13.45 11.53
C VAL A 291 -48.60 13.03 11.81
N TYR A 292 -47.61 13.66 11.14
CA TYR A 292 -46.24 13.16 11.17
C TYR A 292 -45.28 13.89 12.13
N ILE A 293 -45.63 15.10 12.61
CA ILE A 293 -44.77 15.89 13.51
C ILE A 293 -45.21 15.82 14.98
N GLY A 294 -46.51 15.61 15.24
CA GLY A 294 -47.09 15.58 16.60
C GLY A 294 -47.66 16.94 17.05
N LYS A 295 -48.79 16.92 17.78
CA LYS A 295 -49.57 18.12 18.16
C LYS A 295 -48.82 19.06 19.10
N GLU A 296 -47.97 18.55 20.00
CA GLU A 296 -47.23 19.36 20.99
C GLU A 296 -46.13 20.26 20.41
N LYS A 297 -45.79 20.09 19.11
CA LYS A 297 -44.74 20.86 18.42
C LYS A 297 -45.27 21.87 17.40
N ILE A 298 -46.60 22.06 17.36
CA ILE A 298 -47.30 22.96 16.45
C ILE A 298 -47.77 24.20 17.22
N VAL A 299 -47.34 25.40 16.82
CA VAL A 299 -47.89 26.64 17.40
C VAL A 299 -49.27 26.88 16.79
N THR A 300 -50.33 26.63 17.55
CA THR A 300 -51.68 27.06 17.16
C THR A 300 -51.81 28.58 17.30
N PRO A 301 -52.53 29.28 16.40
CA PRO A 301 -52.78 30.72 16.51
C PRO A 301 -53.36 31.15 17.86
N ASP A 302 -54.10 30.26 18.53
CA ASP A 302 -54.69 30.49 19.86
C ASP A 302 -53.63 30.63 20.97
N ALA A 303 -52.44 30.03 20.82
CA ALA A 303 -51.34 30.15 21.78
C ALA A 303 -50.68 31.55 21.75
N GLN A 304 -50.78 32.29 20.63
CA GLN A 304 -50.31 33.67 20.53
C GLN A 304 -51.24 34.67 21.25
N LEU A 305 -52.53 34.34 21.41
CA LEU A 305 -53.49 35.18 22.14
C LEU A 305 -53.16 35.26 23.65
N MET A 306 -52.59 34.22 24.24
CA MET A 306 -52.15 34.23 25.66
C MET A 306 -50.87 35.05 25.89
N LYS A 307 -49.95 35.09 24.93
CA LYS A 307 -48.66 35.81 25.06
C LYS A 307 -48.79 37.34 24.91
N ASN A 308 -49.88 37.82 24.35
CA ASN A 308 -50.13 39.25 24.08
C ASN A 308 -51.14 39.90 25.04
N MET A 309 -51.36 39.35 26.24
CA MET A 309 -52.21 40.01 27.23
C MET A 309 -51.53 41.29 27.77
N PRO A 310 -52.18 42.46 27.72
CA PRO A 310 -51.65 43.68 28.30
C PRO A 310 -51.55 43.55 29.83
N GLN A 311 -50.44 43.97 30.42
CA GLN A 311 -50.13 43.86 31.86
C GLN A 311 -51.07 44.65 32.80
N ASN A 312 -52.14 45.28 32.30
CA ASN A 312 -53.09 46.08 33.08
C ASN A 312 -54.56 45.75 32.73
N ALA A 313 -54.96 44.48 32.80
CA ALA A 313 -56.37 44.09 32.67
C ALA A 313 -57.10 44.16 34.02
N SER A 314 -58.35 44.63 34.02
CA SER A 314 -59.13 44.81 35.25
C SER A 314 -59.59 43.45 35.83
N PRO A 315 -59.88 43.35 37.15
CA PRO A 315 -60.33 42.11 37.77
C PRO A 315 -61.60 41.50 37.16
N GLN A 316 -62.43 42.30 36.47
CA GLN A 316 -63.63 41.82 35.79
C GLN A 316 -63.32 41.12 34.44
N ASP A 317 -62.25 41.52 33.75
CA ASP A 317 -61.80 40.88 32.49
C ASP A 317 -61.15 39.52 32.73
N ILE A 318 -60.54 39.32 33.90
CA ILE A 318 -59.93 38.05 34.32
C ILE A 318 -61.01 37.00 34.61
N LEU A 319 -62.13 37.41 35.22
CA LEU A 319 -63.20 36.51 35.63
C LEU A 319 -64.05 36.01 34.44
N ALA A 320 -64.20 36.83 33.38
CA ALA A 320 -64.89 36.42 32.16
C ALA A 320 -64.10 35.39 31.34
N ASN A 321 -62.76 35.47 31.37
CA ASN A 321 -61.86 34.63 30.55
C ASN A 321 -61.52 33.27 31.18
N LEU A 322 -61.61 33.14 32.51
CA LEU A 322 -61.39 31.86 33.20
C LEU A 322 -62.42 30.78 32.80
N ASN A 323 -63.65 31.17 32.47
CA ASN A 323 -64.68 30.23 32.02
C ASN A 323 -64.48 29.76 30.56
N ALA A 324 -63.83 30.54 29.71
CA ALA A 324 -63.52 30.14 28.33
C ALA A 324 -62.32 29.18 28.27
N ALA A 325 -61.29 29.41 29.10
CA ALA A 325 -60.12 28.55 29.20
C ALA A 325 -60.45 27.15 29.75
N ALA A 326 -61.37 27.06 30.72
CA ALA A 326 -61.78 25.79 31.31
C ALA A 326 -62.52 24.87 30.32
N VAL A 327 -63.37 25.45 29.45
CA VAL A 327 -64.12 24.68 28.42
C VAL A 327 -63.21 24.21 27.28
N ILE A 328 -62.12 24.94 26.99
CA ILE A 328 -61.12 24.54 25.99
C ILE A 328 -60.20 23.45 26.55
N ALA A 329 -59.80 23.54 27.81
CA ALA A 329 -58.99 22.52 28.48
C ALA A 329 -59.71 21.15 28.55
N GLU A 330 -61.02 21.15 28.87
CA GLU A 330 -61.82 19.91 28.92
C GLU A 330 -62.05 19.29 27.52
N LYS A 331 -61.96 20.09 26.45
CA LYS A 331 -62.05 19.62 25.06
C LYS A 331 -60.73 19.02 24.57
N LEU A 332 -59.60 19.56 25.03
CA LEU A 332 -58.26 19.05 24.75
C LEU A 332 -57.97 17.73 25.49
N GLU A 333 -58.38 17.59 26.75
CA GLU A 333 -58.24 16.34 27.52
C GLU A 333 -59.05 15.16 26.96
N LYS A 334 -60.13 15.43 26.19
CA LYS A 334 -60.91 14.39 25.50
C LYS A 334 -60.28 13.92 24.19
N GLU A 335 -59.44 14.74 23.55
CA GLU A 335 -58.73 14.36 22.32
C GLU A 335 -57.40 13.63 22.58
N GLU A 336 -56.83 13.73 23.79
CA GLU A 336 -55.56 13.07 24.19
C GLU A 336 -55.63 11.54 24.32
N LYS A 337 -56.82 10.92 24.35
CA LYS A 337 -56.97 9.50 24.71
C LYS A 337 -56.91 8.49 23.55
N GLU A 338 -56.72 8.89 22.29
CA GLU A 338 -56.81 7.97 21.15
C GLU A 338 -55.71 8.05 20.05
N GLU A 339 -54.59 8.76 20.23
CA GLU A 339 -53.59 8.91 19.15
C GLU A 339 -52.27 8.13 19.34
N ALA A 340 -51.81 7.53 18.24
CA ALA A 340 -50.54 6.82 18.12
C ALA A 340 -49.33 7.78 18.21
N PRO A 341 -48.16 7.34 18.70
CA PRO A 341 -46.99 8.21 18.89
C PRO A 341 -46.46 8.77 17.56
N ALA A 342 -46.11 10.06 17.54
CA ALA A 342 -45.57 10.73 16.36
C ALA A 342 -44.24 10.11 15.89
N PRO A 343 -43.99 10.02 14.56
CA PRO A 343 -42.77 9.44 14.00
C PRO A 343 -41.45 10.07 14.47
N VAL A 344 -41.42 11.38 14.76
CA VAL A 344 -40.17 12.14 14.95
C VAL A 344 -39.95 12.61 16.40
N LEU A 345 -38.94 12.04 17.05
CA LEU A 345 -38.42 12.49 18.35
C LEU A 345 -37.27 13.50 18.16
N SER A 346 -37.57 14.72 17.74
CA SER A 346 -36.57 15.80 17.73
C SER A 346 -36.48 16.48 19.10
N ALA A 347 -35.34 16.33 19.78
CA ALA A 347 -34.96 17.15 20.93
C ALA A 347 -33.93 18.18 20.44
N ASN A 348 -34.18 19.49 20.69
CA ASN A 348 -33.36 20.64 20.26
C ASN A 348 -33.43 20.99 18.76
N VAL A 349 -34.53 21.59 18.30
CA VAL A 349 -34.72 22.08 16.91
C VAL A 349 -34.46 23.59 16.83
N GLN A 350 -33.80 24.06 15.77
CA GLN A 350 -33.53 25.46 15.46
C GLN A 350 -34.31 25.94 14.23
N VAL A 351 -34.57 27.25 14.15
CA VAL A 351 -35.23 27.88 12.98
C VAL A 351 -34.36 27.66 11.76
N GLY A 352 -34.94 27.05 10.72
CA GLY A 352 -34.27 26.62 9.50
C GLY A 352 -34.04 25.12 9.39
N ASP A 353 -34.19 24.35 10.48
CA ASP A 353 -34.04 22.88 10.44
C ASP A 353 -35.08 22.25 9.53
N ARG A 354 -34.68 21.19 8.81
CA ARG A 354 -35.56 20.50 7.85
C ARG A 354 -35.53 18.99 8.02
N ILE A 355 -36.65 18.35 7.72
CA ILE A 355 -36.78 16.90 7.74
C ILE A 355 -37.62 16.36 6.58
N GLU A 356 -37.33 15.14 6.19
CA GLU A 356 -38.04 14.37 5.17
C GLU A 356 -38.73 13.14 5.80
N ILE A 357 -39.99 12.90 5.43
CA ILE A 357 -40.77 11.74 5.90
C ILE A 357 -41.40 11.04 4.69
N CYS A 358 -41.19 9.73 4.57
CA CYS A 358 -41.78 8.90 3.52
C CYS A 358 -42.84 7.92 4.10
N PRO A 359 -44.13 8.30 4.14
CA PRO A 359 -45.18 7.46 4.72
C PRO A 359 -45.38 6.13 3.98
N LEU A 360 -45.21 6.15 2.65
CA LEU A 360 -45.37 4.95 1.83
C LEU A 360 -44.24 3.93 2.09
N GLY A 361 -43.01 4.40 2.26
CA GLY A 361 -41.88 3.55 2.66
C GLY A 361 -42.09 2.91 4.03
N ILE A 362 -42.62 3.68 5.00
CA ILE A 362 -42.98 3.16 6.34
C ILE A 362 -44.07 2.08 6.23
N ALA A 363 -45.13 2.33 5.47
CA ALA A 363 -46.20 1.34 5.30
C ALA A 363 -45.69 0.04 4.64
N LEU A 364 -44.87 0.16 3.58
CA LEU A 364 -44.29 -1.00 2.90
C LEU A 364 -43.38 -1.83 3.80
N ILE A 365 -42.51 -1.19 4.60
CA ILE A 365 -41.61 -1.93 5.50
C ILE A 365 -42.38 -2.62 6.63
N GLN A 366 -43.45 -2.00 7.13
CA GLN A 366 -44.34 -2.61 8.12
C GLN A 366 -45.08 -3.82 7.55
N ASP A 367 -45.59 -3.73 6.33
CA ASP A 367 -46.25 -4.86 5.66
C ASP A 367 -45.29 -6.02 5.39
N MET A 368 -44.06 -5.73 4.95
CA MET A 368 -42.99 -6.73 4.82
C MET A 368 -42.68 -7.39 6.17
N ALA A 369 -42.45 -6.59 7.22
CA ALA A 369 -42.13 -7.09 8.55
C ALA A 369 -43.25 -7.97 9.12
N LYS A 370 -44.51 -7.55 8.95
CA LYS A 370 -45.68 -8.33 9.36
C LYS A 370 -45.71 -9.70 8.67
N ARG A 371 -45.46 -9.76 7.36
CA ARG A 371 -45.39 -11.03 6.60
C ARG A 371 -44.24 -11.91 7.06
N ILE A 372 -43.05 -11.33 7.25
CA ILE A 372 -41.84 -12.03 7.73
C ILE A 372 -42.06 -12.61 9.14
N GLY A 373 -42.66 -11.84 10.05
CA GLY A 373 -42.97 -12.28 11.41
C GLY A 373 -43.97 -13.44 11.43
N ALA A 374 -45.07 -13.30 10.67
CA ALA A 374 -46.12 -14.32 10.59
C ALA A 374 -45.61 -15.63 9.97
N HIS A 375 -44.99 -15.56 8.80
CA HIS A 375 -44.74 -16.73 7.93
C HIS A 375 -43.29 -17.17 7.82
N SER A 376 -42.37 -16.52 8.56
CA SER A 376 -40.91 -16.66 8.40
C SER A 376 -40.40 -16.15 7.05
N GLY A 377 -39.18 -15.62 7.02
CA GLY A 377 -38.66 -14.97 5.83
C GLY A 377 -37.56 -13.96 6.13
N ALA A 378 -37.18 -13.23 5.08
CA ALA A 378 -36.26 -12.11 5.16
C ALA A 378 -36.54 -11.07 4.08
N ALA A 379 -36.00 -9.86 4.23
CA ALA A 379 -35.94 -8.84 3.20
C ALA A 379 -34.52 -8.28 3.10
N LEU A 380 -34.04 -8.06 1.88
CA LEU A 380 -32.82 -7.31 1.59
C LEU A 380 -33.20 -6.00 0.90
N VAL A 381 -32.88 -4.88 1.54
CA VAL A 381 -33.11 -3.53 1.04
C VAL A 381 -31.75 -2.91 0.72
N VAL A 382 -31.54 -2.50 -0.52
CA VAL A 382 -30.31 -1.85 -0.96
C VAL A 382 -30.67 -0.54 -1.66
N ASP A 383 -30.30 0.58 -1.06
CA ASP A 383 -30.74 1.90 -1.51
C ASP A 383 -29.76 3.02 -1.11
N TYR A 384 -29.89 4.18 -1.75
CA TYR A 384 -29.14 5.39 -1.37
C TYR A 384 -29.70 5.95 -0.07
N GLY A 385 -28.86 6.18 0.94
CA GLY A 385 -29.38 6.76 2.19
C GLY A 385 -28.44 6.77 3.38
N ARG A 386 -29.02 7.07 4.54
CA ARG A 386 -28.31 7.28 5.82
C ARG A 386 -29.02 6.54 6.95
N ASP A 387 -28.27 6.25 8.02
CA ASP A 387 -28.81 5.63 9.25
C ASP A 387 -29.21 6.68 10.30
N HIS A 388 -29.85 7.76 9.83
CA HIS A 388 -30.43 8.81 10.66
C HIS A 388 -31.45 9.59 9.81
N PRO A 389 -32.35 10.38 10.44
CA PRO A 389 -33.28 11.23 9.69
C PRO A 389 -32.57 12.10 8.65
N SER A 390 -33.06 12.05 7.43
CA SER A 390 -32.56 12.86 6.32
C SER A 390 -33.01 14.32 6.47
N GLU A 391 -32.11 15.25 6.19
CA GLU A 391 -32.47 16.65 5.91
C GLU A 391 -33.24 16.72 4.57
N VAL A 392 -33.22 17.85 3.85
CA VAL A 392 -33.78 17.90 2.49
C VAL A 392 -32.75 17.33 1.50
N SER A 393 -33.05 16.16 0.94
CA SER A 393 -32.14 15.39 0.08
C SER A 393 -32.63 15.25 -1.37
N LEU A 394 -33.86 15.66 -1.65
CA LEU A 394 -34.51 15.56 -2.97
C LEU A 394 -33.63 16.13 -4.10
N ARG A 395 -33.35 15.29 -5.10
CA ARG A 395 -32.51 15.61 -6.25
C ARG A 395 -33.13 15.12 -7.56
N GLY A 396 -32.79 15.81 -8.65
CA GLY A 396 -33.25 15.51 -10.00
C GLY A 396 -32.09 14.97 -10.84
N ILE A 397 -32.30 13.86 -11.55
CA ILE A 397 -31.28 13.21 -12.37
C ILE A 397 -31.79 13.10 -13.81
N GLN A 398 -30.98 13.55 -14.76
CA GLN A 398 -31.26 13.42 -16.19
C GLN A 398 -29.94 13.33 -16.96
N ASN A 399 -29.82 12.41 -17.91
CA ASN A 399 -28.59 12.17 -18.68
C ASN A 399 -27.32 12.06 -17.81
N HIS A 400 -27.38 11.33 -16.68
CA HIS A 400 -26.28 11.18 -15.72
C HIS A 400 -25.79 12.49 -15.07
N GLN A 401 -26.61 13.55 -15.05
CA GLN A 401 -26.30 14.83 -14.41
C GLN A 401 -27.40 15.26 -13.44
N PHE A 402 -27.00 15.97 -12.37
CA PHE A 402 -27.95 16.62 -11.47
C PHE A 402 -28.58 17.84 -12.15
N VAL A 403 -29.91 17.83 -12.19
CA VAL A 403 -30.75 18.90 -12.74
C VAL A 403 -31.73 19.37 -11.67
N SER A 404 -32.34 20.54 -11.88
CA SER A 404 -33.40 21.01 -10.98
C SER A 404 -34.60 20.05 -11.00
N VAL A 405 -35.08 19.70 -9.81
CA VAL A 405 -36.25 18.84 -9.57
C VAL A 405 -37.56 19.47 -10.06
N LEU A 406 -37.57 20.80 -10.22
CA LEU A 406 -38.75 21.59 -10.59
C LEU A 406 -38.79 21.95 -12.09
N ARG A 407 -37.82 21.44 -12.86
CA ARG A 407 -37.60 21.88 -14.24
C ARG A 407 -38.52 21.20 -15.25
N GLU A 408 -38.49 19.88 -15.33
CA GLU A 408 -39.17 19.11 -16.38
C GLU A 408 -39.82 17.84 -15.77
N PRO A 409 -40.89 17.98 -14.96
CA PRO A 409 -41.51 16.84 -14.30
C PRO A 409 -41.97 15.80 -15.33
N GLY A 410 -41.73 14.52 -15.02
CA GLY A 410 -42.05 13.40 -15.93
C GLY A 410 -40.99 13.08 -16.96
N ASP A 411 -39.96 13.92 -17.10
CA ASP A 411 -38.78 13.69 -17.97
C ASP A 411 -37.46 13.72 -17.15
N VAL A 412 -37.54 13.96 -15.85
CA VAL A 412 -36.43 13.97 -14.88
C VAL A 412 -36.75 12.93 -13.79
N ASP A 413 -35.76 12.11 -13.46
CA ASP A 413 -35.85 11.18 -12.33
C ASP A 413 -35.68 11.93 -11.01
N LEU A 414 -36.50 11.59 -10.01
CA LEU A 414 -36.51 12.22 -8.70
C LEU A 414 -36.19 11.17 -7.64
N SER A 415 -35.13 11.40 -6.88
CA SER A 415 -34.62 10.48 -5.86
C SER A 415 -34.34 11.22 -4.54
N ILE A 416 -34.40 10.52 -3.41
CA ILE A 416 -34.10 11.02 -2.04
C ILE A 416 -33.12 10.12 -1.29
N ASP A 417 -32.50 10.62 -0.21
CA ASP A 417 -31.75 9.80 0.74
C ASP A 417 -32.74 9.03 1.64
N VAL A 418 -32.73 7.70 1.55
CA VAL A 418 -33.52 6.81 2.38
C VAL A 418 -33.07 6.90 3.85
N ASP A 419 -34.02 7.11 4.75
CA ASP A 419 -33.81 7.05 6.20
C ASP A 419 -33.94 5.61 6.70
N PHE A 420 -32.82 4.88 6.69
CA PHE A 420 -32.75 3.50 7.16
C PHE A 420 -33.05 3.37 8.65
N SER A 421 -32.82 4.42 9.45
CA SER A 421 -33.09 4.39 10.89
C SER A 421 -34.59 4.35 11.18
N THR A 422 -35.38 5.12 10.42
CA THR A 422 -36.84 5.10 10.49
C THR A 422 -37.41 3.79 9.97
N LEU A 423 -36.92 3.29 8.82
CA LEU A 423 -37.36 1.99 8.29
C LEU A 423 -37.09 0.86 9.29
N LYS A 424 -35.91 0.83 9.90
CA LYS A 424 -35.52 -0.16 10.92
C LYS A 424 -36.41 -0.10 12.15
N ARG A 425 -36.70 1.10 12.64
CA ARG A 425 -37.59 1.31 13.80
C ARG A 425 -38.97 0.71 13.55
N TYR A 426 -39.61 1.06 12.43
CA TYR A 426 -40.96 0.59 12.13
C TYR A 426 -41.01 -0.89 11.72
N ALA A 427 -39.94 -1.43 11.13
CA ALA A 427 -39.84 -2.86 10.83
C ALA A 427 -39.72 -3.73 12.10
N THR A 428 -39.19 -3.20 13.19
CA THR A 428 -38.88 -3.97 14.42
C THR A 428 -39.85 -3.72 15.58
N GLU A 429 -40.79 -2.79 15.44
CA GLU A 429 -41.76 -2.40 16.48
C GLU A 429 -42.57 -3.59 17.03
N GLY A 430 -42.91 -4.56 16.17
CA GLY A 430 -43.66 -5.76 16.56
C GLY A 430 -42.85 -6.86 17.28
N GLY A 431 -41.52 -6.73 17.39
CA GLY A 431 -40.65 -7.69 18.08
C GLY A 431 -40.37 -9.02 17.36
N ASP A 432 -41.16 -9.39 16.35
CA ASP A 432 -41.05 -10.65 15.60
C ASP A 432 -39.99 -10.64 14.47
N VAL A 433 -39.36 -9.49 14.22
CA VAL A 433 -38.38 -9.28 13.14
C VAL A 433 -37.15 -8.60 13.71
N ARG A 434 -35.97 -9.04 13.27
CA ARG A 434 -34.68 -8.42 13.56
C ARG A 434 -34.16 -7.69 12.32
N ALA A 435 -33.50 -6.56 12.54
CA ALA A 435 -32.90 -5.75 11.48
C ALA A 435 -31.38 -5.68 11.65
N TYR A 436 -30.66 -5.92 10.55
CA TYR A 436 -29.21 -5.89 10.44
C TYR A 436 -28.77 -4.81 9.45
N GLY A 437 -27.63 -4.17 9.73
CA GLY A 437 -27.21 -2.97 9.02
C GLY A 437 -27.99 -1.71 9.46
N PRO A 438 -27.96 -0.65 8.63
CA PRO A 438 -27.36 -0.61 7.28
C PRO A 438 -25.82 -0.71 7.30
N VAL A 439 -25.24 -1.37 6.28
CA VAL A 439 -23.80 -1.37 5.97
C VAL A 439 -23.59 -0.79 4.56
N GLY A 440 -22.38 -0.33 4.22
CA GLY A 440 -22.09 0.13 2.85
C GLY A 440 -22.23 -1.02 1.84
N GLN A 441 -22.74 -0.76 0.64
CA GLN A 441 -22.87 -1.77 -0.42
C GLN A 441 -21.52 -2.45 -0.72
N GLY A 442 -20.44 -1.68 -0.81
CA GLY A 442 -19.11 -2.21 -1.07
C GLY A 442 -18.66 -3.18 0.02
N GLN A 443 -18.88 -2.81 1.28
CA GLN A 443 -18.63 -3.69 2.42
C GLN A 443 -19.46 -4.98 2.33
N PHE A 444 -20.77 -4.85 2.07
CA PHE A 444 -21.66 -6.01 1.91
C PHE A 444 -21.19 -6.94 0.80
N LEU A 445 -20.84 -6.42 -0.37
CA LEU A 445 -20.39 -7.20 -1.52
C LEU A 445 -19.03 -7.88 -1.26
N THR A 446 -18.09 -7.19 -0.61
CA THR A 446 -16.80 -7.76 -0.18
C THR A 446 -17.01 -8.90 0.82
N GLU A 447 -17.87 -8.71 1.82
CA GLU A 447 -18.22 -9.78 2.78
C GLU A 447 -18.93 -10.97 2.10
N MET A 448 -19.68 -10.72 1.01
CA MET A 448 -20.30 -11.75 0.18
C MET A 448 -19.30 -12.44 -0.79
N GLY A 449 -18.06 -11.96 -0.90
CA GLY A 449 -17.00 -12.58 -1.69
C GLY A 449 -16.94 -12.13 -3.16
N ILE A 450 -17.28 -10.87 -3.46
CA ILE A 450 -17.22 -10.33 -4.82
C ILE A 450 -15.82 -10.40 -5.46
N GLU A 451 -14.73 -10.28 -4.67
CA GLU A 451 -13.36 -10.41 -5.17
C GLU A 451 -13.07 -11.82 -5.71
N HIS A 452 -13.60 -12.84 -5.03
CA HIS A 452 -13.48 -14.23 -5.47
C HIS A 452 -14.23 -14.46 -6.79
N ARG A 453 -15.43 -13.86 -6.93
CA ARG A 453 -16.19 -13.97 -8.17
C ARG A 453 -15.50 -13.25 -9.33
N MET A 454 -14.96 -12.05 -9.08
CA MET A 454 -14.15 -11.33 -10.06
C MET A 454 -12.96 -12.18 -10.51
N ALA A 455 -12.17 -12.72 -9.58
CA ALA A 455 -11.02 -13.57 -9.91
C ALA A 455 -11.40 -14.80 -10.73
N ALA A 456 -12.56 -15.42 -10.44
CA ALA A 456 -13.07 -16.56 -11.21
C ALA A 456 -13.44 -16.18 -12.66
N LEU A 457 -14.06 -15.01 -12.86
CA LEU A 457 -14.38 -14.51 -14.21
C LEU A 457 -13.13 -14.16 -15.03
N PHE A 458 -11.99 -13.92 -14.38
CA PHE A 458 -10.75 -13.53 -15.05
C PHE A 458 -9.99 -14.69 -15.69
N GLN A 459 -10.10 -15.89 -15.13
CA GLN A 459 -9.30 -17.07 -15.53
C GLN A 459 -9.46 -17.47 -17.00
N ASN A 460 -10.58 -17.11 -17.65
CA ASN A 460 -10.90 -17.47 -19.03
C ASN A 460 -11.28 -16.27 -19.91
N SER A 461 -10.88 -15.05 -19.52
CA SER A 461 -11.28 -13.80 -20.18
C SER A 461 -10.10 -13.09 -20.88
N SER A 462 -10.38 -12.39 -21.99
CA SER A 462 -9.39 -11.51 -22.65
C SER A 462 -9.01 -10.32 -21.78
N GLU A 463 -7.85 -9.69 -22.02
CA GLU A 463 -7.44 -8.48 -21.27
C GLU A 463 -8.49 -7.35 -21.32
N GLU A 464 -9.14 -7.14 -22.48
CA GLU A 464 -10.22 -6.15 -22.62
C GLU A 464 -11.44 -6.50 -21.75
N THR A 465 -11.80 -7.78 -21.68
CA THR A 465 -12.91 -8.26 -20.83
C THR A 465 -12.55 -8.15 -19.34
N GLN A 466 -11.30 -8.45 -18.98
CA GLN A 466 -10.80 -8.31 -17.61
C GLN A 466 -10.84 -6.85 -17.14
N GLU A 467 -10.46 -5.90 -18.00
CA GLU A 467 -10.54 -4.48 -17.67
C GLU A 467 -12.00 -4.01 -17.48
N ALA A 468 -12.92 -4.50 -18.32
CA ALA A 468 -14.34 -4.20 -18.18
C ALA A 468 -14.91 -4.76 -16.87
N ILE A 469 -14.58 -6.00 -16.50
CA ILE A 469 -15.04 -6.60 -15.24
C ILE A 469 -14.44 -5.87 -14.03
N TYR A 470 -13.16 -5.47 -14.08
CA TYR A 470 -12.54 -4.70 -13.00
C TYR A 470 -13.20 -3.33 -12.82
N LYS A 471 -13.42 -2.57 -13.91
CA LYS A 471 -14.14 -1.29 -13.85
C LYS A 471 -15.54 -1.44 -13.24
N ALA A 472 -16.21 -2.55 -13.56
CA ALA A 472 -17.52 -2.86 -13.00
C ALA A 472 -17.44 -3.22 -11.50
N TYR A 473 -16.45 -4.01 -11.08
CA TYR A 473 -16.15 -4.29 -9.67
C TYR A 473 -15.87 -3.00 -8.89
N GLU A 474 -14.90 -2.21 -9.35
CA GLU A 474 -14.48 -0.95 -8.73
C GLU A 474 -15.68 -0.01 -8.58
N ARG A 475 -16.50 0.14 -9.63
CA ARG A 475 -17.74 0.94 -9.57
C ARG A 475 -18.68 0.51 -8.44
N LEU A 476 -18.80 -0.79 -8.18
CA LEU A 476 -19.72 -1.37 -7.18
C LEU A 476 -19.19 -1.28 -5.74
N VAL A 477 -17.86 -1.39 -5.53
CA VAL A 477 -17.26 -1.51 -4.19
C VAL A 477 -16.51 -0.27 -3.69
N ASP A 478 -16.01 0.58 -4.59
CA ASP A 478 -15.19 1.74 -4.23
C ASP A 478 -16.00 2.73 -3.36
N PRO A 479 -15.48 3.14 -2.19
CA PRO A 479 -16.13 4.12 -1.31
C PRO A 479 -16.46 5.45 -1.99
N ASN A 480 -15.67 5.90 -2.96
CA ASN A 480 -15.89 7.14 -3.72
C ASN A 480 -16.90 6.98 -4.86
N GLN A 481 -17.35 5.74 -5.11
CA GLN A 481 -18.35 5.40 -6.13
C GLN A 481 -19.58 4.80 -5.45
N MET A 482 -20.09 3.63 -5.85
CA MET A 482 -21.32 3.08 -5.25
C MET A 482 -21.09 2.45 -3.87
N GLY A 483 -19.84 2.16 -3.50
CA GLY A 483 -19.51 1.33 -2.35
C GLY A 483 -19.95 1.89 -1.00
N SER A 484 -19.82 3.20 -0.80
CA SER A 484 -20.23 3.85 0.45
C SER A 484 -21.59 4.55 0.35
N ILE A 485 -22.02 4.96 -0.86
CA ILE A 485 -23.21 5.79 -1.01
C ILE A 485 -24.49 4.93 -0.96
N PHE A 486 -24.45 3.73 -1.52
CA PHE A 486 -25.50 2.73 -1.32
C PHE A 486 -25.34 2.01 0.01
N LYS A 487 -26.46 1.72 0.65
CA LYS A 487 -26.54 0.98 1.89
C LYS A 487 -27.33 -0.30 1.70
N ALA A 488 -26.85 -1.39 2.27
CA ALA A 488 -27.58 -2.65 2.39
C ALA A 488 -28.13 -2.80 3.81
N MET A 489 -29.39 -3.20 3.95
CA MET A 489 -30.07 -3.53 5.21
C MET A 489 -30.82 -4.84 5.05
N ALA A 490 -30.71 -5.73 6.03
CA ALA A 490 -31.45 -7.00 6.06
C ALA A 490 -32.48 -7.03 7.19
N LEU A 491 -33.72 -7.42 6.89
CA LEU A 491 -34.75 -7.78 7.86
C LEU A 491 -34.89 -9.29 7.89
N VAL A 492 -34.87 -9.91 9.06
CA VAL A 492 -34.90 -11.36 9.20
C VAL A 492 -35.89 -11.75 10.29
N SER A 493 -36.70 -12.78 10.05
CA SER A 493 -37.64 -13.29 11.05
C SER A 493 -36.91 -13.66 12.35
N GLY A 494 -37.52 -13.35 13.50
CA GLY A 494 -37.04 -13.78 14.81
C GLY A 494 -36.84 -15.30 14.91
N LYS A 495 -37.58 -16.06 14.10
CA LYS A 495 -37.54 -17.54 14.02
C LYS A 495 -36.28 -18.11 13.34
N VAL A 496 -35.54 -17.31 12.57
CA VAL A 496 -34.35 -17.77 11.81
C VAL A 496 -33.09 -17.61 12.67
N THR A 497 -32.34 -18.67 12.92
CA THR A 497 -31.15 -18.61 13.79
C THR A 497 -29.91 -18.09 13.07
N GLY A 498 -29.14 -17.21 13.71
CA GLY A 498 -27.90 -16.64 13.17
C GLY A 498 -28.04 -15.21 12.66
N GLU A 499 -26.91 -14.64 12.27
CA GLU A 499 -26.83 -13.37 11.54
C GLU A 499 -26.85 -13.66 10.02
N PRO A 500 -27.52 -12.83 9.20
CA PRO A 500 -27.48 -12.97 7.75
C PRO A 500 -26.06 -12.72 7.24
N VAL A 501 -25.64 -13.50 6.24
CA VAL A 501 -24.33 -13.32 5.59
C VAL A 501 -24.20 -11.91 4.99
N GLY A 502 -23.01 -11.31 5.11
CA GLY A 502 -22.75 -9.92 4.67
C GLY A 502 -23.07 -8.82 5.70
N PHE A 503 -23.45 -9.17 6.94
CA PHE A 503 -23.87 -8.21 7.97
C PHE A 503 -23.21 -8.41 9.35
N GLY A 504 -22.06 -9.09 9.42
CA GLY A 504 -21.42 -9.44 10.70
C GLY A 504 -20.89 -8.21 11.44
N GLN A 505 -21.30 -7.99 12.70
CA GLN A 505 -20.84 -6.82 13.45
C GLN A 505 -19.32 -6.85 13.71
N GLN A 506 -18.63 -5.75 13.39
CA GLN A 506 -17.25 -5.51 13.80
C GLN A 506 -17.12 -5.52 15.33
N LYS A 507 -16.81 -6.68 15.90
CA LYS A 507 -15.88 -6.75 17.03
C LYS A 507 -14.50 -7.00 16.45
N ARG A 508 -13.72 -5.93 16.27
CA ARG A 508 -12.24 -6.03 16.30
C ARG A 508 -11.84 -6.50 17.70
N SER A 509 -11.95 -7.80 17.94
CA SER A 509 -11.32 -8.52 19.04
C SER A 509 -10.85 -9.84 18.46
N LYS A 510 -9.53 -10.05 18.51
CA LYS A 510 -8.84 -11.32 18.27
C LYS A 510 -9.73 -12.52 18.64
N ARG A 511 -10.20 -13.32 17.69
CA ARG A 511 -10.67 -14.68 17.98
C ARG A 511 -10.34 -15.65 16.87
N GLN A 512 -9.66 -16.72 17.31
CA GLN A 512 -9.49 -18.00 16.64
C GLN A 512 -10.82 -18.52 16.05
N PRO A 513 -10.77 -19.29 14.95
CA PRO A 513 -11.95 -19.93 14.40
C PRO A 513 -12.52 -21.02 15.34
N PRO A 514 -13.84 -21.28 15.29
CA PRO A 514 -14.51 -22.21 16.20
C PRO A 514 -14.13 -23.67 15.92
N PRO A 515 -14.22 -24.57 16.93
CA PRO A 515 -13.94 -25.99 16.72
C PRO A 515 -15.12 -26.61 15.96
N LEU A 516 -14.90 -27.06 14.74
CA LEU A 516 -15.95 -27.72 13.94
C LEU A 516 -15.88 -29.24 14.06
N GLN A 517 -17.01 -29.80 14.47
CA GLN A 517 -17.30 -31.22 14.56
C GLN A 517 -17.20 -31.90 13.18
N ARG A 518 -16.63 -33.11 13.18
CA ARG A 518 -16.39 -33.94 12.01
C ARG A 518 -17.71 -34.31 11.31
N ILE A 519 -17.88 -33.88 10.05
CA ILE A 519 -18.85 -34.47 9.13
C ILE A 519 -18.16 -35.65 8.41
N PRO A 520 -18.74 -36.87 8.36
CA PRO A 520 -18.06 -38.04 7.77
C PRO A 520 -17.95 -37.93 6.24
N LEU A 521 -16.76 -38.23 5.72
CA LEU A 521 -16.33 -38.13 4.32
C LEU A 521 -17.06 -39.08 3.33
N THR A 522 -18.07 -39.82 3.77
CA THR A 522 -18.71 -40.90 2.99
C THR A 522 -19.93 -40.46 2.17
N MET A 523 -20.37 -39.20 2.26
CA MET A 523 -21.60 -38.72 1.60
C MET A 523 -21.41 -38.02 0.23
N LEU A 524 -20.19 -37.96 -0.33
CA LEU A 524 -19.89 -37.08 -1.48
C LEU A 524 -19.41 -37.79 -2.78
N LEU A 525 -19.86 -39.02 -3.06
CA LEU A 525 -19.56 -39.67 -4.35
C LEU A 525 -20.83 -39.88 -5.19
N PRO A 526 -20.98 -39.18 -6.34
CA PRO A 526 -21.90 -39.59 -7.40
C PRO A 526 -21.16 -40.28 -8.56
N SER A 527 -21.93 -41.09 -9.28
CA SER A 527 -21.47 -42.12 -10.21
C SER A 527 -21.77 -41.76 -11.67
N THR A 528 -21.00 -40.87 -12.31
CA THR A 528 -20.91 -40.80 -13.79
C THR A 528 -19.66 -40.05 -14.29
N PRO A 529 -19.12 -40.36 -15.50
CA PRO A 529 -17.81 -39.88 -15.98
C PRO A 529 -17.72 -38.39 -16.35
N ASP A 530 -18.84 -37.72 -16.66
CA ASP A 530 -18.85 -36.31 -17.08
C ASP A 530 -18.67 -35.32 -15.92
N SER A 531 -18.66 -35.82 -14.68
CA SER A 531 -18.44 -35.00 -13.48
C SER A 531 -16.97 -34.83 -13.10
N LEU A 532 -16.02 -35.41 -13.84
CA LEU A 532 -14.58 -35.36 -13.51
C LEU A 532 -13.94 -33.98 -13.66
N PHE A 533 -14.46 -33.11 -14.54
CA PHE A 533 -13.94 -31.75 -14.74
C PHE A 533 -14.46 -30.74 -13.71
N ILE A 534 -15.72 -30.89 -13.27
CA ILE A 534 -16.32 -30.04 -12.23
C ILE A 534 -15.86 -30.52 -10.85
N ALA A 535 -15.77 -31.84 -10.63
CA ALA A 535 -15.11 -32.41 -9.46
C ALA A 535 -13.63 -32.05 -9.46
N GLY A 536 -12.95 -32.01 -10.60
CA GLY A 536 -11.57 -31.53 -10.71
C GLY A 536 -11.40 -30.10 -10.21
N GLY A 537 -12.28 -29.17 -10.59
CA GLY A 537 -12.25 -27.78 -10.13
C GLY A 537 -12.61 -27.59 -8.65
N ILE A 538 -13.63 -28.31 -8.16
CA ILE A 538 -14.04 -28.27 -6.75
C ILE A 538 -13.03 -28.99 -5.86
N ILE A 539 -12.43 -30.09 -6.33
CA ILE A 539 -11.33 -30.77 -5.67
C ILE A 539 -10.09 -29.90 -5.73
N LEU A 540 -9.77 -29.19 -6.83
CA LEU A 540 -8.62 -28.28 -6.85
C LEU A 540 -8.83 -27.07 -5.93
N ALA A 541 -10.05 -26.54 -5.82
CA ALA A 541 -10.39 -25.45 -4.92
C ALA A 541 -10.46 -25.89 -3.46
N ALA A 542 -11.02 -27.08 -3.17
CA ALA A 542 -11.01 -27.69 -1.84
C ALA A 542 -9.60 -28.16 -1.46
N THR A 543 -8.78 -28.61 -2.41
CA THR A 543 -7.38 -29.00 -2.20
C THR A 543 -6.55 -27.75 -2.02
N ALA A 544 -6.73 -26.68 -2.81
CA ALA A 544 -6.09 -25.38 -2.58
C ALA A 544 -6.51 -24.77 -1.24
N TYR A 545 -7.79 -24.86 -0.85
CA TYR A 545 -8.29 -24.44 0.47
C TYR A 545 -7.73 -25.30 1.62
N MET A 546 -7.64 -26.62 1.43
CA MET A 546 -7.00 -27.54 2.38
C MET A 546 -5.47 -27.37 2.42
N PHE A 547 -4.83 -26.91 1.33
CA PHE A 547 -3.40 -26.57 1.26
C PHE A 547 -3.09 -25.17 1.79
N SER A 548 -4.04 -24.23 1.71
CA SER A 548 -3.98 -22.95 2.41
C SER A 548 -4.03 -23.10 3.93
N PHE A 549 -4.42 -24.27 4.44
CA PHE A 549 -4.41 -24.64 5.86
C PHE A 549 -3.67 -25.96 6.13
N ALA A 550 -2.86 -26.46 5.20
CA ALA A 550 -2.13 -27.71 5.39
C ALA A 550 -1.00 -27.52 6.40
N ASN A 551 -1.14 -28.22 7.52
CA ASN A 551 -0.21 -28.30 8.65
C ASN A 551 0.05 -26.97 9.37
N THR A 552 -0.92 -26.57 10.19
CA THR A 552 -0.64 -25.79 11.40
C THR A 552 0.20 -26.62 12.37
N THR A 553 1.50 -26.74 12.11
CA THR A 553 2.43 -26.71 13.23
C THR A 553 2.39 -25.28 13.75
N GLU A 554 1.92 -25.08 14.98
CA GLU A 554 2.22 -23.83 15.69
C GLU A 554 3.70 -23.49 15.42
N PRO A 555 4.06 -22.25 15.06
CA PRO A 555 5.46 -21.88 14.97
C PRO A 555 6.08 -22.29 16.31
N PRO A 556 7.14 -23.12 16.30
CA PRO A 556 7.69 -23.65 17.53
C PRO A 556 7.97 -22.47 18.47
N GLN A 557 7.32 -22.49 19.65
CA GLN A 557 7.63 -21.57 20.74
C GLN A 557 9.16 -21.59 20.89
N PRO A 558 9.83 -20.43 20.92
CA PRO A 558 11.28 -20.42 20.83
C PRO A 558 11.84 -21.12 22.07
N THR A 559 12.45 -22.29 21.87
CA THR A 559 13.68 -22.62 22.57
C THR A 559 14.58 -21.39 22.47
N PRO A 560 15.16 -20.87 23.55
CA PRO A 560 15.96 -19.65 23.49
C PRO A 560 16.99 -19.76 22.36
N TYR A 561 16.99 -18.79 21.44
CA TYR A 561 17.83 -18.82 20.25
C TYR A 561 19.33 -18.82 20.58
N ALA A 562 19.66 -18.29 21.76
CA ALA A 562 20.98 -18.34 22.36
C ALA A 562 20.85 -18.52 23.88
N VAL A 563 21.83 -19.21 24.48
CA VAL A 563 21.97 -19.39 25.93
C VAL A 563 22.75 -18.22 26.49
N ALA A 564 22.21 -17.58 27.52
CA ALA A 564 22.94 -16.61 28.32
C ALA A 564 23.71 -17.35 29.43
N ASP A 565 25.02 -17.19 29.46
CA ASP A 565 25.88 -17.56 30.57
C ASP A 565 26.22 -16.31 31.39
N ALA A 566 25.75 -16.29 32.64
CA ALA A 566 25.99 -15.22 33.61
C ALA A 566 26.93 -15.66 34.75
N SER A 567 27.71 -16.73 34.57
CA SER A 567 28.54 -17.32 35.62
C SER A 567 29.71 -16.44 36.10
N ASN A 568 30.13 -15.43 35.32
CA ASN A 568 31.31 -14.61 35.63
C ASN A 568 31.12 -13.11 35.30
N PRO A 569 30.21 -12.40 35.99
CA PRO A 569 29.89 -11.01 35.65
C PRO A 569 31.01 -10.06 36.12
N LYS A 570 31.60 -9.32 35.18
CA LYS A 570 32.38 -8.10 35.49
C LYS A 570 31.42 -6.91 35.59
N PRO A 571 31.64 -5.93 36.51
CA PRO A 571 30.79 -4.74 36.59
C PRO A 571 30.68 -4.03 35.24
N GLY A 572 29.46 -3.72 34.79
CA GLY A 572 29.19 -3.11 33.48
C GLY A 572 29.25 -4.06 32.28
N HIS A 573 29.44 -5.36 32.49
CA HIS A 573 29.39 -6.38 31.42
C HIS A 573 28.16 -7.28 31.60
N GLY A 574 27.39 -7.44 30.53
CA GLY A 574 26.23 -8.34 30.49
C GLY A 574 26.63 -9.82 30.38
N ALA A 575 25.62 -10.69 30.34
CA ALA A 575 25.81 -12.13 30.13
C ALA A 575 26.47 -12.41 28.77
N THR A 576 27.23 -13.51 28.71
CA THR A 576 27.80 -14.00 27.45
C THR A 576 26.79 -14.90 26.77
N TYR A 577 26.50 -14.64 25.49
CA TYR A 577 25.55 -15.38 24.67
C TYR A 577 26.28 -16.28 23.69
N THR A 578 25.86 -17.54 23.64
CA THR A 578 26.30 -18.57 22.68
C THR A 578 25.11 -19.37 22.19
N VAL A 579 25.17 -20.00 21.02
CA VAL A 579 24.05 -20.83 20.52
C VAL A 579 23.90 -22.12 21.35
N THR A 580 22.65 -22.52 21.63
CA THR A 580 22.29 -23.78 22.32
C THR A 580 22.75 -25.03 21.55
N GLY A 581 23.49 -25.93 22.21
CA GLY A 581 23.59 -27.35 21.81
C GLY A 581 24.63 -27.72 20.74
N ALA A 582 25.62 -26.87 20.45
CA ALA A 582 26.49 -27.09 19.29
C ALA A 582 27.91 -27.56 19.63
N THR A 583 28.28 -28.71 19.06
CA THR A 583 29.67 -29.02 18.71
C THR A 583 29.88 -28.63 17.24
N ILE A 584 30.73 -27.63 16.98
CA ILE A 584 31.18 -27.33 15.61
C ILE A 584 31.92 -28.56 15.10
N SER A 585 31.50 -29.08 13.94
CA SER A 585 32.29 -30.10 13.27
C SER A 585 33.65 -29.50 12.91
N PRO A 586 34.77 -30.16 13.25
CA PRO A 586 36.09 -29.64 12.92
C PRO A 586 36.18 -29.33 11.42
N PRO A 587 36.81 -28.21 11.05
CA PRO A 587 36.85 -27.79 9.66
C PRO A 587 37.52 -28.85 8.78
N ALA A 588 37.02 -28.98 7.57
CA ALA A 588 37.39 -30.07 6.68
C ALA A 588 38.79 -29.87 6.07
N CYS A 589 39.25 -28.62 6.02
CA CYS A 589 40.61 -28.19 5.68
C CYS A 589 41.00 -27.07 6.64
N THR A 590 42.30 -26.87 6.87
CA THR A 590 42.82 -25.86 7.80
C THR A 590 43.20 -24.54 7.13
N ASP A 591 43.20 -24.51 5.80
CA ASP A 591 43.57 -23.36 4.99
C ASP A 591 42.79 -23.33 3.67
N MET A 592 42.81 -22.18 3.00
CA MET A 592 42.01 -21.97 1.78
C MET A 592 42.61 -22.62 0.54
N LEU A 593 43.93 -22.83 0.49
CA LEU A 593 44.57 -23.50 -0.64
C LEU A 593 44.18 -24.98 -0.66
N ALA A 594 44.13 -25.63 0.51
CA ALA A 594 43.64 -26.99 0.68
C ALA A 594 42.16 -27.14 0.29
N TYR A 595 41.30 -26.17 0.62
CA TYR A 595 39.91 -26.17 0.14
C TYR A 595 39.84 -26.11 -1.39
N LEU A 596 40.62 -25.23 -2.04
CA LEU A 596 40.67 -25.17 -3.50
C LEU A 596 41.15 -26.48 -4.11
N GLN A 597 42.26 -27.03 -3.61
CA GLN A 597 42.84 -28.30 -4.09
C GLN A 597 41.83 -29.45 -3.97
N ARG A 598 41.09 -29.50 -2.85
CA ARG A 598 40.02 -30.48 -2.65
C ARG A 598 38.89 -30.33 -3.67
N SER A 599 38.47 -29.10 -3.97
CA SER A 599 37.43 -28.84 -4.97
C SER A 599 37.90 -29.17 -6.38
N VAL A 600 39.15 -28.84 -6.74
CA VAL A 600 39.77 -29.24 -8.01
C VAL A 600 39.80 -30.77 -8.14
N ALA A 601 40.16 -31.49 -7.08
CA ALA A 601 40.21 -32.95 -7.10
C ALA A 601 38.82 -33.61 -7.25
N ARG A 602 37.77 -32.99 -6.69
CA ARG A 602 36.39 -33.52 -6.73
C ARG A 602 35.65 -33.19 -8.01
N THR A 603 35.85 -31.97 -8.54
CA THR A 603 35.05 -31.42 -9.64
C THR A 603 35.92 -30.67 -10.66
N PRO A 604 36.93 -31.31 -11.27
CA PRO A 604 37.93 -30.63 -12.11
C PRO A 604 37.31 -29.99 -13.37
N SER A 605 36.29 -30.63 -13.95
CA SER A 605 35.61 -30.18 -15.16
C SER A 605 34.41 -29.26 -14.90
N ASN A 606 34.06 -28.99 -13.64
CA ASN A 606 32.96 -28.07 -13.35
C ASN A 606 33.40 -26.63 -13.62
N ASP A 607 32.46 -25.82 -14.08
CA ASP A 607 32.62 -24.37 -14.16
C ASP A 607 32.99 -23.82 -12.77
N PHE A 608 33.92 -22.87 -12.74
CA PHE A 608 34.34 -22.20 -11.51
C PHE A 608 34.17 -20.69 -11.61
N LEU A 609 34.96 -20.04 -12.47
CA LEU A 609 34.98 -18.57 -12.60
C LEU A 609 34.27 -18.15 -13.89
N GLY A 610 33.13 -17.47 -13.74
CA GLY A 610 32.31 -16.96 -14.83
C GLY A 610 32.51 -15.46 -15.06
N TYR A 611 32.66 -15.03 -16.31
CA TYR A 611 32.77 -13.62 -16.67
C TYR A 611 32.06 -13.34 -17.99
N ARG A 612 31.81 -12.08 -18.29
CA ARG A 612 31.19 -11.68 -19.57
C ARG A 612 32.25 -11.05 -20.49
N PRO A 613 32.64 -11.73 -21.59
CA PRO A 613 33.62 -11.19 -22.52
C PRO A 613 33.06 -9.95 -23.24
N LYS A 614 33.94 -8.99 -23.53
CA LYS A 614 33.62 -7.79 -24.31
C LYS A 614 34.16 -7.98 -25.73
N ASP A 615 33.35 -7.64 -26.73
CA ASP A 615 33.81 -7.61 -28.12
C ASP A 615 34.66 -6.34 -28.41
N ALA A 616 35.16 -6.22 -29.63
CA ALA A 616 35.99 -5.09 -30.06
C ALA A 616 35.27 -3.73 -29.99
N ASN A 617 33.93 -3.71 -29.92
CA ASN A 617 33.13 -2.50 -29.77
C ASN A 617 32.77 -2.22 -28.29
N GLY A 618 33.28 -3.03 -27.36
CA GLY A 618 32.97 -2.93 -25.93
C GLY A 618 31.61 -3.49 -25.54
N GLN A 619 30.91 -4.20 -26.45
CA GLN A 619 29.63 -4.82 -26.15
C GLN A 619 29.84 -6.14 -25.41
N VAL A 620 29.05 -6.35 -24.35
CA VAL A 620 29.22 -7.45 -23.41
C VAL A 620 28.41 -8.67 -23.86
N GLY A 621 29.08 -9.81 -24.06
CA GLY A 621 28.49 -11.09 -24.47
C GLY A 621 27.84 -11.92 -23.35
N PRO A 622 27.45 -13.17 -23.61
CA PRO A 622 26.95 -14.10 -22.59
C PRO A 622 28.05 -14.53 -21.60
N TYR A 623 27.69 -15.16 -20.49
CA TYR A 623 28.68 -15.69 -19.53
C TYR A 623 29.56 -16.78 -20.18
N ALA A 624 30.87 -16.59 -20.09
CA ALA A 624 31.90 -17.58 -20.35
C ALA A 624 32.45 -18.09 -19.02
N TRP A 625 32.71 -19.40 -18.94
CA TRP A 625 33.13 -20.07 -17.71
C TRP A 625 34.52 -20.69 -17.87
N ILE A 626 35.32 -20.59 -16.82
CA ILE A 626 36.63 -21.24 -16.69
C ILE A 626 36.47 -22.36 -15.66
N THR A 627 36.91 -23.57 -15.99
CA THR A 627 36.76 -24.72 -15.09
C THR A 627 37.75 -24.69 -13.92
N TYR A 628 37.48 -25.47 -12.87
CA TYR A 628 38.39 -25.63 -11.73
C TYR A 628 39.81 -26.06 -12.15
N ASP A 629 39.94 -27.04 -13.04
CA ASP A 629 41.24 -27.51 -13.56
C ASP A 629 41.99 -26.42 -14.34
N GLN A 630 41.29 -25.68 -15.20
CA GLN A 630 41.89 -24.57 -15.96
C GLN A 630 42.37 -23.45 -15.03
N VAL A 631 41.55 -23.06 -14.04
CA VAL A 631 41.90 -22.04 -13.05
C VAL A 631 43.11 -22.49 -12.22
N TYR A 632 43.14 -23.75 -11.78
CA TYR A 632 44.25 -24.28 -10.99
C TYR A 632 45.57 -24.28 -11.77
N ARG A 633 45.56 -24.63 -13.06
CA ARG A 633 46.76 -24.54 -13.91
C ARG A 633 47.26 -23.10 -14.06
N ARG A 634 46.34 -22.13 -14.23
CA ARG A 634 46.71 -20.71 -14.28
C ARG A 634 47.35 -20.24 -12.97
N ILE A 635 46.82 -20.66 -11.83
CA ILE A 635 47.39 -20.41 -10.49
C ILE A 635 48.82 -20.95 -10.41
N GLN A 636 49.04 -22.19 -10.83
CA GLN A 636 50.37 -22.83 -10.82
C GLN A 636 51.37 -22.09 -11.72
N SER A 637 50.98 -21.77 -12.95
CA SER A 637 51.83 -21.03 -13.89
C SER A 637 52.21 -19.65 -13.36
N LEU A 638 51.23 -18.91 -12.83
CA LEU A 638 51.46 -17.57 -12.29
C LEU A 638 52.35 -17.60 -11.04
N ALA A 639 52.10 -18.52 -10.11
CA ALA A 639 52.92 -18.69 -8.91
C ALA A 639 54.37 -19.04 -9.25
N ALA A 640 54.57 -19.95 -10.21
CA ALA A 640 55.90 -20.33 -10.68
C ALA A 640 56.65 -19.15 -11.31
N ALA A 641 55.96 -18.32 -12.11
CA ALA A 641 56.53 -17.12 -12.70
C ALA A 641 56.91 -16.08 -11.64
N MET A 642 56.04 -15.83 -10.67
CA MET A 642 56.28 -14.87 -9.59
C MET A 642 57.49 -15.27 -8.74
N LEU A 643 57.67 -16.56 -8.44
CA LEU A 643 58.83 -17.06 -7.71
C LEU A 643 60.13 -16.96 -8.53
N ARG A 644 60.08 -17.32 -9.82
CA ARG A 644 61.25 -17.26 -10.71
C ARG A 644 61.76 -15.84 -10.93
N LEU A 645 60.85 -14.87 -11.00
CA LEU A 645 61.16 -13.46 -11.25
C LEU A 645 61.35 -12.64 -9.96
N ASP A 646 61.34 -13.30 -8.79
CA ASP A 646 61.47 -12.66 -7.47
C ASP A 646 60.41 -11.56 -7.21
N MET A 647 59.21 -11.75 -7.77
CA MET A 647 58.10 -10.80 -7.64
C MET A 647 57.44 -10.83 -6.26
N LEU A 648 57.61 -11.92 -5.52
CA LEU A 648 57.14 -12.10 -4.15
C LEU A 648 58.33 -12.23 -3.17
N ALA A 649 59.35 -11.39 -3.36
CA ALA A 649 60.47 -11.30 -2.44
C ALA A 649 59.96 -10.98 -1.02
N PRO A 650 60.55 -11.58 0.03
CA PRO A 650 60.22 -11.25 1.42
C PRO A 650 60.37 -9.75 1.71
N THR A 651 59.42 -9.16 2.42
CA THR A 651 59.48 -7.75 2.83
C THR A 651 60.65 -7.49 3.76
N PRO A 652 61.32 -6.32 3.67
CA PRO A 652 62.50 -6.02 4.48
C PRO A 652 62.26 -6.02 5.99
N ASP A 653 61.06 -5.67 6.43
CA ASP A 653 60.73 -5.43 7.84
C ASP A 653 60.01 -6.59 8.54
N GLY A 654 59.40 -7.50 7.78
CA GLY A 654 58.65 -8.65 8.32
C GLY A 654 59.00 -10.00 7.70
N GLY A 655 59.75 -10.03 6.60
CA GLY A 655 60.02 -11.27 5.85
C GLY A 655 58.78 -11.87 5.18
N GLU A 656 57.70 -11.09 5.08
CA GLU A 656 56.41 -11.53 4.55
C GLU A 656 56.43 -11.49 3.01
N ARG A 657 55.72 -12.40 2.35
CA ARG A 657 55.56 -12.37 0.89
C ARG A 657 54.20 -11.80 0.54
N ILE A 658 54.15 -10.57 0.02
CA ILE A 658 52.91 -9.81 -0.15
C ILE A 658 52.69 -9.46 -1.62
N LEU A 659 51.49 -9.76 -2.14
CA LEU A 659 51.03 -9.34 -3.46
C LEU A 659 49.97 -8.24 -3.33
N GLY A 660 50.18 -7.08 -3.95
CA GLY A 660 49.13 -6.08 -4.07
C GLY A 660 48.13 -6.46 -5.16
N ILE A 661 46.82 -6.33 -4.91
CA ILE A 661 45.79 -6.49 -5.93
C ILE A 661 44.93 -5.22 -5.95
N PHE A 662 44.90 -4.52 -7.08
CA PHE A 662 44.14 -3.29 -7.26
C PHE A 662 43.31 -3.36 -8.54
N MET A 663 42.09 -3.89 -8.42
CA MET A 663 41.14 -4.01 -9.51
C MET A 663 39.74 -4.32 -8.98
N LYS A 664 38.72 -4.07 -9.81
CA LYS A 664 37.35 -4.56 -9.57
C LYS A 664 37.26 -6.08 -9.71
N ASN A 665 36.17 -6.66 -9.23
CA ASN A 665 35.97 -8.11 -9.24
C ASN A 665 36.04 -8.70 -10.65
N ARG A 666 36.86 -9.73 -10.80
CA ARG A 666 37.08 -10.49 -12.04
C ARG A 666 37.79 -11.81 -11.74
N PRO A 667 37.81 -12.77 -12.68
CA PRO A 667 38.48 -14.06 -12.47
C PRO A 667 39.94 -13.93 -12.05
N GLU A 668 40.68 -13.00 -12.67
CA GLU A 668 42.09 -12.77 -12.42
C GLU A 668 42.40 -12.35 -10.97
N TRP A 669 41.43 -11.73 -10.28
CA TRP A 669 41.57 -11.34 -8.88
C TRP A 669 41.80 -12.57 -8.00
N LEU A 670 40.93 -13.59 -8.11
CA LEU A 670 41.06 -14.83 -7.34
C LEU A 670 42.27 -15.63 -7.80
N ILE A 671 42.56 -15.68 -9.10
CA ILE A 671 43.74 -16.38 -9.63
C ILE A 671 45.03 -15.79 -9.03
N ALA A 672 45.17 -14.46 -9.02
CA ALA A 672 46.32 -13.78 -8.43
C ALA A 672 46.43 -14.03 -6.92
N GLN A 673 45.32 -13.99 -6.20
CA GLN A 673 45.29 -14.28 -4.76
C GLN A 673 45.78 -15.71 -4.46
N TYR A 674 45.20 -16.71 -5.14
CA TYR A 674 45.60 -18.10 -4.95
C TYR A 674 47.02 -18.38 -5.45
N ALA A 675 47.52 -17.66 -6.46
CA ALA A 675 48.91 -17.75 -6.90
C ALA A 675 49.88 -17.24 -5.82
N ALA A 676 49.55 -16.14 -5.14
CA ALA A 676 50.32 -15.65 -4.00
C ALA A 676 50.36 -16.69 -2.87
N MET A 677 49.20 -17.26 -2.51
CA MET A 677 49.11 -18.33 -1.50
C MET A 677 49.90 -19.59 -1.89
N TYR A 678 49.78 -20.03 -3.15
CA TYR A 678 50.53 -21.17 -3.68
C TYR A 678 52.04 -20.95 -3.58
N ALA A 679 52.50 -19.71 -3.77
CA ALA A 679 53.89 -19.28 -3.65
C ALA A 679 54.35 -18.99 -2.20
N GLY A 680 53.51 -19.26 -1.18
CA GLY A 680 53.83 -19.04 0.23
C GLY A 680 53.70 -17.59 0.69
N GLY A 681 52.88 -16.78 0.02
CA GLY A 681 52.56 -15.41 0.38
C GLY A 681 51.05 -15.16 0.50
N PHE A 682 50.66 -13.90 0.61
CA PHE A 682 49.26 -13.50 0.70
C PHE A 682 48.97 -12.23 -0.09
N ALA A 683 47.69 -11.97 -0.34
CA ALA A 683 47.27 -10.77 -1.05
C ALA A 683 46.90 -9.62 -0.09
N VAL A 684 47.19 -8.39 -0.50
CA VAL A 684 46.58 -7.18 0.06
C VAL A 684 45.64 -6.59 -0.97
N ALA A 685 44.39 -6.37 -0.56
CA ALA A 685 43.36 -5.81 -1.42
C ALA A 685 43.36 -4.28 -1.34
N LEU A 686 43.55 -3.62 -2.47
CA LEU A 686 43.40 -2.17 -2.60
C LEU A 686 42.03 -1.86 -3.16
N TYR A 687 41.37 -0.88 -2.53
CA TYR A 687 39.99 -0.52 -2.83
C TYR A 687 39.94 0.81 -3.60
N ASP A 688 39.13 0.88 -4.65
CA ASP A 688 39.05 2.01 -5.58
C ASP A 688 38.39 3.26 -4.98
N THR A 689 37.58 3.08 -3.94
CA THR A 689 36.92 4.15 -3.17
C THR A 689 37.79 4.75 -2.07
N LEU A 690 38.90 4.11 -1.70
CA LEU A 690 39.85 4.70 -0.77
C LEU A 690 40.56 5.87 -1.49
N GLY A 691 40.51 7.06 -0.90
CA GLY A 691 40.98 8.31 -1.54
C GLY A 691 42.44 8.26 -2.00
N ASP A 692 42.86 9.22 -2.81
CA ASP A 692 44.17 9.19 -3.51
C ASP A 692 45.40 9.01 -2.59
N ALA A 693 45.29 9.40 -1.31
CA ALA A 693 46.35 9.22 -0.31
C ALA A 693 46.46 7.78 0.24
N ALA A 694 45.45 6.94 0.07
CA ALA A 694 45.42 5.59 0.63
C ALA A 694 46.36 4.63 -0.09
N THR A 695 46.41 4.68 -1.42
CA THR A 695 47.30 3.84 -2.24
C THR A 695 48.77 3.95 -1.80
N PRO A 696 49.40 5.14 -1.76
CA PRO A 696 50.79 5.25 -1.33
C PRO A 696 50.98 4.89 0.15
N TYR A 697 49.99 5.13 1.00
CA TYR A 697 50.04 4.71 2.41
C TYR A 697 50.10 3.17 2.54
N ILE A 698 49.20 2.45 1.87
CA ILE A 698 49.12 0.98 1.89
C ILE A 698 50.40 0.36 1.31
N LEU A 699 50.87 0.86 0.17
CA LEU A 699 52.10 0.37 -0.47
C LEU A 699 53.33 0.56 0.42
N ASN A 700 53.41 1.67 1.17
CA ASN A 700 54.52 1.92 2.09
C ASN A 700 54.41 1.12 3.39
N GLN A 701 53.21 0.93 3.94
CA GLN A 701 53.02 0.12 5.15
C GLN A 701 53.31 -1.36 4.89
N THR A 702 52.91 -1.88 3.73
CA THR A 702 53.13 -3.28 3.33
C THR A 702 54.53 -3.51 2.75
N GLN A 703 55.18 -2.48 2.22
CA GLN A 703 56.49 -2.57 1.54
C GLN A 703 56.50 -3.62 0.40
N LEU A 704 55.34 -3.86 -0.22
CA LEU A 704 55.21 -4.85 -1.28
C LEU A 704 56.00 -4.45 -2.54
N SER A 705 56.50 -5.46 -3.27
CA SER A 705 57.28 -5.26 -4.49
C SER A 705 56.45 -5.32 -5.77
N THR A 706 55.30 -6.00 -5.73
CA THR A 706 54.50 -6.31 -6.93
C THR A 706 53.03 -6.01 -6.71
N ILE A 707 52.42 -5.34 -7.67
CA ILE A 707 50.97 -5.10 -7.71
C ILE A 707 50.37 -5.63 -9.01
N VAL A 708 49.24 -6.33 -8.90
CA VAL A 708 48.40 -6.74 -10.02
C VAL A 708 47.24 -5.77 -10.15
N CYS A 709 47.03 -5.19 -11.32
CA CYS A 709 45.94 -4.24 -11.56
C CYS A 709 45.37 -4.36 -12.97
N THR A 710 44.31 -3.60 -13.27
CA THR A 710 43.88 -3.41 -14.66
C THR A 710 44.53 -2.17 -15.26
N ILE A 711 44.36 -1.97 -16.57
CA ILE A 711 44.79 -0.75 -17.24
C ILE A 711 44.13 0.52 -16.67
N ALA A 712 42.94 0.40 -16.06
CA ALA A 712 42.21 1.53 -15.48
C ALA A 712 42.91 2.09 -14.22
N GLU A 713 43.50 1.24 -13.39
CA GLU A 713 44.20 1.65 -12.16
C GLU A 713 45.67 2.02 -12.41
N LEU A 714 46.23 1.65 -13.56
CA LEU A 714 47.64 1.87 -13.91
C LEU A 714 48.12 3.32 -13.68
N PRO A 715 47.39 4.38 -14.09
CA PRO A 715 47.84 5.76 -13.84
C PRO A 715 47.99 6.10 -12.36
N LYS A 716 47.09 5.59 -11.50
CA LYS A 716 47.14 5.81 -10.05
C LYS A 716 48.35 5.12 -9.43
N VAL A 717 48.65 3.89 -9.86
CA VAL A 717 49.82 3.13 -9.38
C VAL A 717 51.13 3.80 -9.82
N ILE A 718 51.21 4.27 -11.07
CA ILE A 718 52.37 5.02 -11.57
C ILE A 718 52.56 6.31 -10.78
N HIS A 719 51.49 7.04 -10.47
CA HIS A 719 51.57 8.26 -9.65
C HIS A 719 52.10 7.95 -8.24
N ALA A 720 51.64 6.87 -7.62
CA ALA A 720 52.11 6.45 -6.30
C ALA A 720 53.58 5.99 -6.28
N LYS A 721 54.15 5.55 -7.42
CA LYS A 721 55.54 5.08 -7.51
C LYS A 721 56.56 6.08 -6.96
N ALA A 722 56.33 7.39 -7.16
CA ALA A 722 57.23 8.44 -6.70
C ALA A 722 57.47 8.42 -5.17
N SER A 723 56.46 8.00 -4.39
CA SER A 723 56.51 7.90 -2.93
C SER A 723 56.61 6.47 -2.41
N CYS A 724 56.69 5.47 -3.29
CA CYS A 724 56.71 4.03 -2.94
C CYS A 724 58.00 3.37 -3.46
N PRO A 725 59.10 3.38 -2.69
CA PRO A 725 60.40 2.91 -3.16
C PRO A 725 60.45 1.39 -3.37
N PHE A 726 59.66 0.62 -2.61
CA PHE A 726 59.66 -0.84 -2.65
C PHE A 726 58.94 -1.42 -3.88
N LEU A 727 58.01 -0.67 -4.48
CA LEU A 727 57.28 -1.11 -5.67
C LEU A 727 58.22 -1.22 -6.88
N LYS A 728 58.37 -2.44 -7.41
CA LYS A 728 59.26 -2.80 -8.54
C LYS A 728 58.51 -3.34 -9.75
N HIS A 729 57.37 -3.99 -9.54
CA HIS A 729 56.65 -4.68 -10.61
C HIS A 729 55.17 -4.30 -10.64
N ILE A 730 54.65 -4.10 -11.85
CA ILE A 730 53.21 -4.02 -12.13
C ILE A 730 52.85 -5.16 -13.07
N VAL A 731 51.78 -5.89 -12.75
CA VAL A 731 51.23 -6.95 -13.58
C VAL A 731 49.83 -6.54 -14.04
N LEU A 732 49.66 -6.31 -15.36
CA LEU A 732 48.35 -6.04 -15.95
C LEU A 732 47.63 -7.34 -16.26
N CYS A 733 46.39 -7.46 -15.80
CA CYS A 733 45.61 -8.70 -15.93
C CYS A 733 44.55 -8.67 -17.04
N ASP A 734 44.35 -7.52 -17.70
CA ASP A 734 43.24 -7.27 -18.62
C ASP A 734 43.66 -6.91 -20.04
N VAL A 735 44.95 -7.03 -20.34
CA VAL A 735 45.54 -6.81 -21.66
C VAL A 735 46.51 -7.93 -22.01
N GLU A 736 46.58 -8.28 -23.28
CA GLU A 736 47.54 -9.28 -23.78
C GLU A 736 48.92 -8.66 -24.04
N THR A 737 48.96 -7.39 -24.46
CA THR A 737 50.19 -6.68 -24.79
C THR A 737 50.40 -5.47 -23.89
N LYS A 738 51.67 -5.09 -23.69
CA LYS A 738 52.06 -3.95 -22.86
C LYS A 738 51.70 -2.62 -23.55
N PRO A 739 51.08 -1.64 -22.86
CA PRO A 739 50.81 -0.32 -23.42
C PRO A 739 52.11 0.49 -23.67
N GLU A 740 52.14 1.24 -24.78
CA GLU A 740 53.32 2.01 -25.23
C GLU A 740 53.76 3.16 -24.29
N MET A 741 52.89 3.61 -23.36
CA MET A 741 53.16 4.77 -22.48
C MET A 741 54.31 4.59 -21.46
N MET A 742 55.04 3.47 -21.45
CA MET A 742 55.74 2.99 -20.26
C MET A 742 57.28 2.95 -20.29
N ASP A 743 57.95 3.34 -21.37
CA ASP A 743 59.42 3.26 -21.45
C ASP A 743 60.18 4.21 -20.47
N ASN A 744 59.49 5.04 -19.68
CA ASN A 744 60.08 6.17 -18.96
C ASN A 744 59.89 6.21 -17.42
N VAL A 745 59.37 5.16 -16.76
CA VAL A 745 59.25 5.16 -15.28
C VAL A 745 60.41 4.38 -14.65
N ALA A 746 61.45 5.11 -14.23
CA ALA A 746 62.66 4.52 -13.65
C ALA A 746 62.37 3.61 -12.44
N GLY A 747 62.94 2.39 -12.45
CA GLY A 747 62.84 1.44 -11.34
C GLY A 747 61.53 0.66 -11.25
N LEU A 748 60.72 0.64 -12.32
CA LEU A 748 59.46 -0.08 -12.39
C LEU A 748 59.43 -0.97 -13.66
N THR A 749 59.03 -2.23 -13.52
CA THR A 749 58.88 -3.17 -14.65
C THR A 749 57.43 -3.57 -14.83
N LEU A 750 56.92 -3.43 -16.06
CA LEU A 750 55.57 -3.85 -16.43
C LEU A 750 55.56 -5.25 -17.03
N TRP A 751 54.57 -6.04 -16.63
CA TRP A 751 54.26 -7.38 -17.13
C TRP A 751 52.79 -7.46 -17.49
N THR A 752 52.43 -8.36 -18.41
CA THR A 752 51.05 -8.83 -18.53
C THR A 752 50.94 -10.18 -17.82
N MET A 753 49.77 -10.49 -17.27
CA MET A 753 49.52 -11.79 -16.65
C MET A 753 49.64 -12.92 -17.68
N ALA A 754 49.26 -12.66 -18.94
CA ALA A 754 49.43 -13.58 -20.06
C ALA A 754 50.91 -13.91 -20.32
N ASP A 755 51.80 -12.90 -20.33
CA ASP A 755 53.25 -13.13 -20.46
C ASP A 755 53.73 -14.05 -19.34
N LEU A 756 53.38 -13.74 -18.09
CA LEU A 756 53.83 -14.51 -16.92
C LEU A 756 53.37 -15.97 -16.96
N GLU A 757 52.13 -16.24 -17.36
CA GLU A 757 51.58 -17.60 -17.47
C GLU A 757 52.32 -18.46 -18.54
N THR A 758 53.06 -17.85 -19.47
CA THR A 758 53.84 -18.57 -20.50
C THR A 758 55.31 -18.83 -20.11
N ILE A 759 55.89 -18.06 -19.19
CA ILE A 759 57.34 -18.10 -18.86
C ILE A 759 57.79 -19.46 -18.28
N VAL A 760 56.88 -20.24 -17.71
CA VAL A 760 57.22 -21.41 -16.87
C VAL A 760 56.45 -22.68 -17.23
N GLN A 761 55.92 -22.81 -18.45
CA GLN A 761 55.14 -23.99 -18.87
C GLN A 761 55.87 -25.34 -18.68
N ASP A 762 57.21 -25.35 -18.54
CA ASP A 762 58.04 -26.56 -18.41
C ASP A 762 58.74 -26.74 -17.03
N HIS A 763 58.44 -25.94 -16.00
CA HIS A 763 59.05 -26.08 -14.66
C HIS A 763 58.00 -26.06 -13.53
N PRO A 764 57.50 -27.22 -13.09
CA PRO A 764 56.51 -27.26 -12.01
C PRO A 764 57.15 -26.79 -10.68
N VAL A 765 56.43 -25.91 -9.98
CA VAL A 765 56.76 -25.52 -8.60
C VAL A 765 55.78 -26.19 -7.65
N GLU A 766 56.30 -26.78 -6.58
CA GLU A 766 55.49 -27.40 -5.53
C GLU A 766 54.78 -26.32 -4.70
N ALA A 767 53.53 -26.59 -4.33
CA ALA A 767 52.77 -25.66 -3.50
C ALA A 767 53.43 -25.51 -2.13
N THR A 768 53.56 -24.26 -1.66
CA THR A 768 53.87 -24.04 -0.25
C THR A 768 52.60 -24.32 0.56
N THR A 769 52.71 -25.09 1.65
CA THR A 769 51.56 -25.39 2.52
C THR A 769 51.34 -24.25 3.52
N PRO A 770 50.25 -23.47 3.42
CA PRO A 770 49.96 -22.42 4.38
C PRO A 770 49.67 -23.01 5.77
N GLN A 771 50.06 -22.30 6.82
CA GLN A 771 49.70 -22.64 8.19
C GLN A 771 48.39 -21.94 8.59
N PRO A 772 47.63 -22.49 9.57
CA PRO A 772 46.36 -21.89 10.00
C PRO A 772 46.48 -20.44 10.46
N ASP A 773 47.60 -20.08 11.08
CA ASP A 773 47.85 -18.72 11.55
C ASP A 773 48.45 -17.81 10.47
N ASP A 774 48.79 -18.30 9.27
CA ASP A 774 49.26 -17.42 8.21
C ASP A 774 48.15 -16.48 7.74
N ILE A 775 48.53 -15.28 7.30
CA ILE A 775 47.59 -14.31 6.74
C ILE A 775 47.07 -14.86 5.41
N TYR A 776 45.75 -14.96 5.27
CA TYR A 776 45.06 -15.30 4.03
C TYR A 776 44.93 -14.06 3.12
N CYS A 777 44.50 -12.93 3.71
CA CYS A 777 44.31 -11.67 3.00
C CYS A 777 44.42 -10.49 3.96
N LEU A 778 45.01 -9.40 3.49
CA LEU A 778 45.01 -8.11 4.19
C LEU A 778 44.00 -7.16 3.55
N ILE A 779 43.01 -6.74 4.33
CA ILE A 779 41.94 -5.82 3.89
C ILE A 779 42.09 -4.49 4.60
N TYR A 780 41.94 -3.37 3.89
CA TYR A 780 41.98 -2.03 4.50
C TYR A 780 40.60 -1.45 4.74
N THR A 781 40.36 -0.92 5.94
CA THR A 781 39.13 -0.23 6.30
C THR A 781 39.37 1.27 6.53
N SER A 782 38.43 2.12 6.11
CA SER A 782 38.45 3.55 6.42
C SER A 782 38.07 3.74 7.89
N GLY A 783 39.09 3.92 8.74
CA GLY A 783 38.88 4.16 10.16
C GLY A 783 38.35 5.58 10.47
N THR A 784 37.83 5.74 11.68
CA THR A 784 37.35 7.03 12.24
C THR A 784 38.41 8.14 12.26
N THR A 785 39.69 7.77 12.11
CA THR A 785 40.88 8.60 12.24
C THR A 785 41.45 9.09 10.90
N GLY A 786 40.80 8.79 9.77
CA GLY A 786 41.18 9.27 8.44
C GLY A 786 42.21 8.41 7.69
N GLU A 787 43.15 7.76 8.39
CA GLU A 787 44.08 6.80 7.78
C GLU A 787 43.50 5.37 7.75
N PRO A 788 43.60 4.64 6.62
CA PRO A 788 43.11 3.26 6.52
C PRO A 788 43.86 2.29 7.45
N LYS A 789 43.14 1.35 8.08
CA LYS A 789 43.71 0.33 8.96
C LYS A 789 43.73 -1.03 8.26
N GLY A 790 44.87 -1.71 8.28
CA GLY A 790 45.01 -3.06 7.71
C GLY A 790 44.47 -4.13 8.66
N VAL A 791 43.48 -4.88 8.22
CA VAL A 791 42.81 -6.00 8.90
C VAL A 791 43.39 -7.31 8.35
N PRO A 792 44.29 -7.98 9.09
CA PRO A 792 44.90 -9.23 8.65
C PRO A 792 43.97 -10.41 8.92
N ILE A 793 43.27 -10.88 7.90
CA ILE A 793 42.45 -12.09 7.98
C ILE A 793 43.38 -13.30 7.85
N ARG A 794 43.42 -14.17 8.85
CA ARG A 794 44.19 -15.42 8.83
C ARG A 794 43.39 -16.57 8.25
N HIS A 795 44.06 -17.64 7.85
CA HIS A 795 43.40 -18.87 7.37
C HIS A 795 42.42 -19.43 8.40
N THR A 796 42.80 -19.49 9.68
CA THR A 796 41.92 -19.92 10.77
C THR A 796 40.65 -19.07 10.85
N ASN A 797 40.77 -17.74 10.70
CA ASN A 797 39.62 -16.84 10.80
C ASN A 797 38.58 -17.13 9.71
N ILE A 798 39.02 -17.18 8.45
CA ILE A 798 38.11 -17.37 7.31
C ILE A 798 37.52 -18.78 7.27
N VAL A 799 38.29 -19.81 7.65
CA VAL A 799 37.82 -21.19 7.70
C VAL A 799 36.72 -21.36 8.76
N HIS A 800 36.90 -20.78 9.96
CA HIS A 800 35.86 -20.80 10.99
C HIS A 800 34.61 -20.02 10.56
N ALA A 801 34.77 -18.90 9.84
CA ALA A 801 33.66 -18.12 9.30
C ALA A 801 32.84 -18.93 8.28
N ILE A 802 33.50 -19.65 7.37
CA ILE A 802 32.85 -20.52 6.37
C ILE A 802 32.06 -21.63 7.06
N GLU A 803 32.68 -22.37 7.98
CA GLU A 803 32.04 -23.54 8.60
C GLU A 803 30.85 -23.12 9.47
N THR A 804 30.94 -21.99 10.19
CA THR A 804 29.80 -21.53 10.98
C THR A 804 28.67 -20.97 10.11
N ALA A 805 28.97 -20.38 8.95
CA ALA A 805 27.96 -19.89 8.02
C ALA A 805 27.22 -21.06 7.37
N LYS A 806 27.96 -22.10 6.94
CA LYS A 806 27.41 -23.36 6.43
C LYS A 806 26.48 -24.03 7.43
N ASP A 807 26.93 -24.12 8.67
CA ASP A 807 26.14 -24.71 9.73
C ASP A 807 24.84 -23.92 9.98
N ARG A 808 24.92 -22.58 10.06
CA ARG A 808 23.75 -21.72 10.26
C ARG A 808 22.71 -21.87 9.15
N MET A 809 23.17 -21.95 7.91
CA MET A 809 22.31 -22.08 6.74
C MET A 809 21.78 -23.51 6.53
N GLY A 810 22.37 -24.49 7.22
CA GLY A 810 22.10 -25.92 7.11
C GLY A 810 22.92 -26.60 6.01
N LEU A 811 23.60 -27.70 6.33
CA LEU A 811 24.47 -28.45 5.39
C LEU A 811 23.73 -29.02 4.17
N HIS A 812 22.41 -29.19 4.26
CA HIS A 812 21.56 -29.68 3.15
C HIS A 812 21.04 -28.55 2.26
N ASN A 813 21.34 -27.29 2.58
CA ASN A 813 20.89 -26.15 1.80
C ASN A 813 21.51 -26.19 0.38
N PRO A 814 20.70 -26.01 -0.69
CA PRO A 814 21.19 -26.00 -2.07
C PRO A 814 22.32 -25.01 -2.35
N VAL A 815 22.47 -23.96 -1.53
CA VAL A 815 23.58 -23.00 -1.63
C VAL A 815 24.96 -23.63 -1.43
N TYR A 816 25.06 -24.77 -0.73
CA TYR A 816 26.32 -25.48 -0.48
C TYR A 816 26.49 -26.74 -1.34
N GLN A 817 25.81 -26.78 -2.48
CA GLN A 817 26.00 -27.80 -3.51
C GLN A 817 26.93 -27.30 -4.62
N SER A 818 27.60 -28.22 -5.32
CA SER A 818 28.58 -27.89 -6.35
C SER A 818 27.98 -27.25 -7.61
N ASP A 819 26.65 -27.29 -7.78
CA ASP A 819 25.94 -26.63 -8.87
C ASP A 819 25.42 -25.23 -8.50
N ALA A 820 25.62 -24.80 -7.24
CA ALA A 820 25.29 -23.45 -6.80
C ALA A 820 26.06 -22.38 -7.60
N VAL A 821 25.47 -21.19 -7.69
CA VAL A 821 26.04 -20.02 -8.35
C VAL A 821 25.92 -18.80 -7.44
N HIS A 822 27.07 -18.22 -7.08
CA HIS A 822 27.19 -16.91 -6.44
C HIS A 822 27.43 -15.83 -7.49
N PHE A 823 26.79 -14.68 -7.31
CA PHE A 823 27.01 -13.50 -8.15
C PHE A 823 27.90 -12.47 -7.44
N SER A 824 29.15 -12.36 -7.91
CA SER A 824 30.20 -11.53 -7.35
C SER A 824 30.19 -10.12 -7.95
N TYR A 825 29.61 -9.18 -7.21
CA TYR A 825 29.65 -7.76 -7.51
C TYR A 825 30.03 -6.90 -6.30
N LEU A 826 29.88 -7.42 -5.08
CA LEU A 826 30.40 -6.77 -3.88
C LEU A 826 31.93 -6.79 -3.94
N PRO A 827 32.64 -5.69 -3.64
CA PRO A 827 34.07 -5.63 -3.85
C PRO A 827 34.84 -6.75 -3.14
N LEU A 828 35.73 -7.44 -3.84
CA LEU A 828 36.65 -8.43 -3.25
C LEU A 828 37.64 -7.80 -2.27
N ALA A 829 37.77 -6.46 -2.27
CA ALA A 829 38.46 -5.74 -1.20
C ALA A 829 37.69 -5.67 0.12
N HIS A 830 36.46 -6.20 0.18
CA HIS A 830 35.61 -6.23 1.37
C HIS A 830 35.48 -7.67 1.94
N SER A 831 35.49 -7.79 3.26
CA SER A 831 35.50 -9.08 3.98
C SER A 831 34.32 -10.01 3.66
N ILE A 832 33.12 -9.45 3.46
CA ILE A 832 31.93 -10.26 3.13
C ILE A 832 32.01 -10.97 1.78
N GLU A 833 32.64 -10.35 0.77
CA GLU A 833 32.79 -10.98 -0.53
C GLU A 833 33.82 -12.10 -0.45
N HIS A 834 34.88 -11.92 0.34
CA HIS A 834 35.79 -13.01 0.67
C HIS A 834 35.07 -14.20 1.28
N LEU A 835 34.24 -13.98 2.32
CA LEU A 835 33.46 -15.05 2.95
C LEU A 835 32.54 -15.75 1.94
N SER A 836 31.86 -14.99 1.08
CA SER A 836 30.96 -15.53 0.06
C SER A 836 31.71 -16.36 -1.00
N ALA A 837 32.75 -15.79 -1.59
CA ALA A 837 33.55 -16.44 -2.63
C ALA A 837 34.26 -17.70 -2.10
N THR A 838 34.89 -17.62 -0.93
CA THR A 838 35.60 -18.76 -0.31
C THR A 838 34.62 -19.86 0.14
N SER A 839 33.42 -19.50 0.59
CA SER A 839 32.36 -20.48 0.86
C SER A 839 32.00 -21.29 -0.40
N MET A 840 31.89 -20.63 -1.56
CA MET A 840 31.64 -21.33 -2.84
C MET A 840 32.81 -22.23 -3.24
N VAL A 841 34.05 -21.78 -3.05
CA VAL A 841 35.24 -22.61 -3.30
C VAL A 841 35.24 -23.86 -2.43
N SER A 842 34.82 -23.76 -1.16
CA SER A 842 34.83 -24.89 -0.22
C SER A 842 33.92 -26.07 -0.64
N VAL A 843 32.92 -25.81 -1.49
CA VAL A 843 31.94 -26.80 -1.96
C VAL A 843 32.05 -27.11 -3.46
N GLY A 844 32.98 -26.48 -4.18
CA GLY A 844 33.15 -26.69 -5.63
C GLY A 844 32.07 -26.01 -6.48
N ALA A 845 31.50 -24.91 -6.00
CA ALA A 845 30.44 -24.14 -6.68
C ALA A 845 30.98 -23.10 -7.67
N ARG A 846 30.07 -22.39 -8.33
CA ARG A 846 30.36 -21.39 -9.38
C ARG A 846 30.33 -19.97 -8.84
N ILE A 847 31.24 -19.13 -9.31
CA ILE A 847 31.31 -17.69 -9.02
C ILE A 847 31.21 -16.92 -10.33
N ALA A 848 30.15 -16.15 -10.50
CA ALA A 848 29.91 -15.32 -11.66
C ALA A 848 30.22 -13.85 -11.35
N PHE A 849 31.18 -13.25 -12.07
CA PHE A 849 31.52 -11.85 -11.94
C PHE A 849 30.58 -10.96 -12.74
N TYR A 850 30.22 -9.81 -12.17
CA TYR A 850 29.52 -8.75 -12.90
C TYR A 850 30.39 -8.09 -13.97
N GLN A 851 29.78 -7.33 -14.88
CA GLN A 851 30.51 -6.71 -16.01
C GLN A 851 31.36 -5.46 -15.65
N GLY A 852 31.49 -5.11 -14.36
CA GLY A 852 32.28 -3.97 -13.87
C GLY A 852 31.52 -2.64 -13.71
N ASP A 853 30.23 -2.62 -14.06
CA ASP A 853 29.35 -1.45 -14.01
C ASP A 853 28.16 -1.70 -13.07
N THR A 854 28.12 -0.97 -11.96
CA THR A 854 27.07 -1.11 -10.93
C THR A 854 25.69 -0.70 -11.42
N ALA A 855 25.59 0.13 -12.47
CA ALA A 855 24.30 0.50 -13.05
C ALA A 855 23.60 -0.69 -13.74
N LYS A 856 24.38 -1.67 -14.21
CA LYS A 856 23.93 -2.83 -15.00
C LYS A 856 23.85 -4.14 -14.22
N ILE A 857 23.93 -4.08 -12.88
CA ILE A 857 23.84 -5.27 -12.02
C ILE A 857 22.58 -6.09 -12.28
N LEU A 858 21.42 -5.44 -12.46
CA LEU A 858 20.16 -6.14 -12.73
C LEU A 858 20.16 -6.86 -14.08
N ASP A 859 20.87 -6.32 -15.08
CA ASP A 859 20.99 -6.95 -16.40
C ASP A 859 21.81 -8.25 -16.31
N ASP A 860 22.89 -8.23 -15.52
CA ASP A 860 23.71 -9.42 -15.23
C ASP A 860 22.93 -10.45 -14.39
N LEU A 861 22.11 -9.99 -13.44
CA LEU A 861 21.33 -10.83 -12.54
C LEU A 861 20.32 -11.71 -13.29
N VAL A 862 19.62 -11.14 -14.29
CA VAL A 862 18.67 -11.86 -15.15
C VAL A 862 19.34 -12.95 -16.00
N LEU A 863 20.62 -12.77 -16.37
CA LEU A 863 21.37 -13.74 -17.15
C LEU A 863 21.95 -14.85 -16.26
N VAL A 864 22.55 -14.48 -15.13
CA VAL A 864 23.24 -15.44 -14.26
C VAL A 864 22.28 -16.29 -13.44
N ARG A 865 21.13 -15.73 -13.03
CA ARG A 865 20.10 -16.36 -12.21
C ARG A 865 20.69 -17.10 -11.00
N PRO A 866 21.29 -16.38 -10.03
CA PRO A 866 22.11 -16.98 -9.00
C PRO A 866 21.26 -17.76 -7.99
N THR A 867 21.84 -18.79 -7.38
CA THR A 867 21.20 -19.58 -6.32
C THR A 867 21.45 -18.98 -4.94
N PHE A 868 22.51 -18.18 -4.81
CA PHE A 868 22.90 -17.42 -3.63
C PHE A 868 23.19 -15.97 -4.04
N PHE A 869 22.62 -15.01 -3.31
CA PHE A 869 22.77 -13.60 -3.62
C PHE A 869 23.07 -12.77 -2.36
N GLY A 870 24.34 -12.38 -2.22
CA GLY A 870 24.76 -11.38 -1.21
C GLY A 870 24.40 -9.97 -1.68
N VAL A 871 23.71 -9.19 -0.85
CA VAL A 871 23.18 -7.88 -1.22
C VAL A 871 23.33 -6.84 -0.11
N VAL A 872 23.27 -5.57 -0.49
CA VAL A 872 23.19 -4.43 0.44
C VAL A 872 21.80 -3.78 0.37
N PRO A 873 21.30 -3.18 1.46
CA PRO A 873 19.94 -2.63 1.51
C PRO A 873 19.60 -1.69 0.35
N ARG A 874 20.54 -0.83 -0.08
CA ARG A 874 20.34 0.07 -1.22
C ARG A 874 19.89 -0.63 -2.51
N LEU A 875 20.45 -1.79 -2.84
CA LEU A 875 20.09 -2.50 -4.06
C LEU A 875 18.71 -3.17 -3.91
N LEU A 876 18.38 -3.67 -2.71
CA LEU A 876 17.05 -4.16 -2.40
C LEU A 876 16.00 -3.04 -2.50
N ASN A 877 16.24 -1.86 -1.92
CA ASN A 877 15.34 -0.71 -2.06
C ASN A 877 15.12 -0.32 -3.53
N LYS A 878 16.19 -0.30 -4.34
CA LYS A 878 16.07 -0.04 -5.78
C LYS A 878 15.22 -1.08 -6.51
N ILE A 879 15.30 -2.35 -6.12
CA ILE A 879 14.46 -3.43 -6.68
C ILE A 879 13.01 -3.25 -6.21
N TYR A 880 12.80 -2.92 -4.94
CA TYR A 880 11.50 -2.65 -4.35
C TYR A 880 10.80 -1.52 -5.13
N ASP A 881 11.44 -0.37 -5.24
CA ASP A 881 10.93 0.79 -5.97
C ASP A 881 10.57 0.43 -7.41
N LYS A 882 11.48 -0.27 -8.12
CA LYS A 882 11.24 -0.67 -9.52
C LYS A 882 10.04 -1.61 -9.66
N VAL A 883 9.83 -2.52 -8.72
CA VAL A 883 8.70 -3.46 -8.73
C VAL A 883 7.41 -2.73 -8.39
N VAL A 884 7.40 -1.94 -7.30
CA VAL A 884 6.23 -1.21 -6.83
C VAL A 884 5.82 -0.13 -7.84
N TYR A 885 6.72 0.77 -8.24
CA TYR A 885 6.45 1.78 -9.27
C TYR A 885 6.10 1.15 -10.61
N GLY A 886 6.77 0.06 -11.01
CA GLY A 886 6.45 -0.65 -12.24
C GLY A 886 5.01 -1.19 -12.26
N THR A 887 4.51 -1.57 -11.08
CA THR A 887 3.15 -2.09 -10.92
C THR A 887 2.12 -0.97 -10.78
N GLN A 888 2.44 0.09 -10.04
CA GLN A 888 1.61 1.30 -9.94
C GLN A 888 1.48 2.02 -11.30
N ALA A 889 2.56 2.11 -12.07
CA ALA A 889 2.56 2.70 -13.41
C ALA A 889 1.76 1.87 -14.42
N ALA A 890 1.62 0.56 -14.20
CA ALA A 890 0.71 -0.27 -14.99
C ALA A 890 -0.76 0.11 -14.74
N GLY A 891 -1.07 0.67 -13.56
CA GLY A 891 -2.38 1.19 -13.19
C GLY A 891 -3.52 0.16 -13.18
N GLY A 892 -4.68 0.59 -12.70
CA GLY A 892 -5.92 -0.21 -12.74
C GLY A 892 -5.78 -1.60 -12.11
N PHE A 893 -6.35 -2.62 -12.76
CA PHE A 893 -6.40 -4.00 -12.24
C PHE A 893 -5.03 -4.59 -11.90
N LYS A 894 -3.99 -4.35 -12.72
CA LYS A 894 -2.65 -4.95 -12.49
C LYS A 894 -2.03 -4.42 -11.20
N ALA A 895 -2.27 -3.14 -10.87
CA ALA A 895 -1.85 -2.53 -9.61
C ALA A 895 -2.65 -3.09 -8.42
N TRP A 896 -3.98 -3.13 -8.53
CA TRP A 896 -4.86 -3.66 -7.48
C TRP A 896 -4.58 -5.14 -7.18
N LEU A 897 -4.47 -5.99 -8.20
CA LEU A 897 -4.24 -7.43 -8.03
C LEU A 897 -2.90 -7.70 -7.34
N PHE A 898 -1.86 -6.95 -7.72
CA PHE A 898 -0.56 -7.06 -7.07
C PHE A 898 -0.64 -6.65 -5.60
N GLN A 899 -1.30 -5.54 -5.28
CA GLN A 899 -1.45 -5.09 -3.91
C GLN A 899 -2.25 -6.10 -3.07
N TYR A 900 -3.37 -6.59 -3.58
CA TYR A 900 -4.16 -7.62 -2.90
C TYR A 900 -3.39 -8.93 -2.67
N ALA A 901 -2.64 -9.38 -3.68
CA ALA A 901 -1.79 -10.56 -3.56
C ALA A 901 -0.65 -10.35 -2.55
N LEU A 902 -0.04 -9.17 -2.54
CA LEU A 902 1.00 -8.78 -1.59
C LEU A 902 0.45 -8.78 -0.16
N ASP A 903 -0.66 -8.08 0.08
CA ASP A 903 -1.30 -7.99 1.40
C ASP A 903 -1.68 -9.37 1.94
N THR A 904 -2.23 -10.23 1.08
CA THR A 904 -2.56 -11.62 1.44
C THR A 904 -1.32 -12.39 1.88
N LYS A 905 -0.22 -12.31 1.13
CA LYS A 905 1.02 -13.01 1.50
C LYS A 905 1.68 -12.41 2.75
N LEU A 906 1.59 -11.10 2.97
CA LEU A 906 2.08 -10.45 4.20
C LEU A 906 1.29 -10.91 5.44
N VAL A 907 -0.02 -11.12 5.32
CA VAL A 907 -0.83 -11.74 6.39
C VAL A 907 -0.39 -13.19 6.63
N ASN A 908 -0.17 -13.97 5.56
CA ASN A 908 0.31 -15.36 5.66
C ASN A 908 1.71 -15.45 6.29
N LEU A 909 2.59 -14.49 6.04
CA LEU A 909 3.93 -14.45 6.62
C LEU A 909 3.88 -14.40 8.16
N LYS A 910 2.90 -13.69 8.74
CA LYS A 910 2.65 -13.66 10.19
C LYS A 910 2.23 -15.01 10.77
N LEU A 911 1.73 -15.91 9.92
CA LEU A 911 1.39 -17.30 10.24
C LEU A 911 2.54 -18.28 9.93
N GLY A 912 3.69 -17.78 9.46
CA GLY A 912 4.84 -18.59 9.06
C GLY A 912 4.79 -19.10 7.62
N ILE A 913 3.81 -18.66 6.81
CA ILE A 913 3.58 -19.15 5.46
C ILE A 913 4.07 -18.12 4.44
N LYS A 914 5.12 -18.48 3.69
CA LYS A 914 5.73 -17.62 2.66
C LYS A 914 5.16 -17.87 1.26
N HIS A 915 4.76 -19.11 0.97
CA HIS A 915 4.29 -19.54 -0.36
C HIS A 915 2.76 -19.48 -0.48
N HIS A 916 2.27 -19.07 -1.65
CA HIS A 916 0.86 -19.08 -2.05
C HIS A 916 0.72 -19.58 -3.50
N ALA A 917 0.28 -20.83 -3.67
CA ALA A 917 0.27 -21.53 -4.96
C ALA A 917 -0.32 -20.74 -6.14
N LEU A 918 -1.44 -20.03 -5.93
CA LEU A 918 -2.08 -19.23 -6.99
C LEU A 918 -1.30 -17.95 -7.33
N PHE A 919 -1.04 -17.07 -6.36
CA PHE A 919 -0.38 -15.79 -6.59
C PHE A 919 1.09 -15.93 -6.99
N ASP A 920 1.79 -16.94 -6.47
CA ASP A 920 3.16 -17.24 -6.91
C ASP A 920 3.20 -17.67 -8.38
N ALA A 921 2.27 -18.53 -8.80
CA ALA A 921 2.18 -18.94 -10.19
C ALA A 921 1.78 -17.79 -11.13
N LEU A 922 0.79 -16.98 -10.75
CA LEU A 922 0.21 -15.95 -11.62
C LEU A 922 1.03 -14.64 -11.66
N ILE A 923 1.57 -14.20 -10.52
CA ILE A 923 2.11 -12.84 -10.33
C ILE A 923 3.60 -12.91 -10.02
N PHE A 924 3.95 -13.50 -8.88
CA PHE A 924 5.29 -13.34 -8.33
C PHE A 924 6.36 -14.06 -9.15
N SER A 925 6.10 -15.25 -9.69
CA SER A 925 7.07 -15.98 -10.53
C SER A 925 7.52 -15.19 -11.77
N ASN A 926 6.65 -14.37 -12.35
CA ASN A 926 6.99 -13.50 -13.48
C ASN A 926 7.88 -12.34 -13.03
N ILE A 927 7.64 -11.77 -11.84
CA ILE A 927 8.47 -10.71 -11.26
C ILE A 927 9.85 -11.27 -10.88
N GLN A 928 9.89 -12.42 -10.22
CA GLN A 928 11.11 -13.15 -9.86
C GLN A 928 12.02 -13.37 -11.08
N LYS A 929 11.45 -13.83 -12.21
CA LYS A 929 12.17 -14.02 -13.48
C LYS A 929 12.69 -12.72 -14.08
N LYS A 930 11.90 -11.63 -14.00
CA LYS A 930 12.31 -10.31 -14.49
C LYS A 930 13.43 -9.67 -13.66
N VAL A 931 13.52 -10.01 -12.38
CA VAL A 931 14.63 -9.60 -11.50
C VAL A 931 15.83 -10.54 -11.67
N GLY A 932 15.60 -11.82 -11.97
CA GLY A 932 16.64 -12.84 -12.10
C GLY A 932 16.85 -13.67 -10.83
N LEU A 933 15.95 -13.61 -9.85
CA LEU A 933 16.08 -14.32 -8.56
C LEU A 933 15.13 -15.52 -8.44
N ASP A 934 14.55 -15.98 -9.54
CA ASP A 934 13.58 -17.08 -9.57
C ASP A 934 14.17 -18.48 -9.26
N ARG A 935 15.50 -18.57 -9.15
CA ARG A 935 16.23 -19.77 -8.71
C ARG A 935 17.01 -19.55 -7.41
N CYS A 936 16.85 -18.37 -6.79
CA CYS A 936 17.58 -18.00 -5.59
C CYS A 936 16.99 -18.72 -4.38
N PHE A 937 17.81 -19.43 -3.61
CA PHE A 937 17.38 -20.07 -2.37
C PHE A 937 17.62 -19.18 -1.16
N THR A 938 18.67 -18.36 -1.22
CA THR A 938 19.06 -17.48 -0.11
C THR A 938 19.55 -16.13 -0.62
N VAL A 939 18.97 -15.08 -0.05
CA VAL A 939 19.46 -13.71 -0.13
C VAL A 939 20.00 -13.33 1.25
N ILE A 940 21.27 -12.90 1.30
CA ILE A 940 21.86 -12.37 2.54
C ILE A 940 22.01 -10.87 2.37
N THR A 941 21.40 -10.10 3.28
CA THR A 941 21.61 -8.66 3.37
C THR A 941 22.43 -8.33 4.62
N GLY A 942 23.17 -7.22 4.57
CA GLY A 942 23.95 -6.75 5.69
C GLY A 942 24.67 -5.46 5.36
N SER A 943 25.74 -5.17 6.10
CA SER A 943 26.42 -3.88 6.12
C SER A 943 25.56 -2.76 6.71
N ALA A 944 24.32 -2.56 6.29
CA ALA A 944 23.39 -1.61 6.89
C ALA A 944 22.07 -2.33 7.25
N PRO A 945 21.26 -1.79 8.19
CA PRO A 945 19.94 -2.33 8.48
C PRO A 945 19.01 -2.22 7.26
N LEU A 946 18.10 -3.18 7.12
CA LEU A 946 17.01 -3.13 6.16
C LEU A 946 15.70 -2.83 6.90
N ALA A 947 14.82 -2.02 6.31
CA ALA A 947 13.51 -1.75 6.90
C ALA A 947 12.64 -3.02 6.97
N ASP A 948 11.83 -3.14 8.04
CA ASP A 948 11.08 -4.35 8.36
C ASP A 948 10.09 -4.75 7.26
N ASP A 949 9.40 -3.77 6.72
CA ASP A 949 8.46 -3.88 5.61
C ASP A 949 9.13 -4.27 4.29
N VAL A 950 10.31 -3.75 3.98
CA VAL A 950 11.10 -4.13 2.80
C VAL A 950 11.58 -5.57 2.94
N MET A 951 12.03 -5.97 4.13
CA MET A 951 12.43 -7.35 4.40
C MET A 951 11.24 -8.32 4.22
N ASP A 952 10.09 -7.99 4.79
CA ASP A 952 8.88 -8.81 4.69
C ASP A 952 8.33 -8.86 3.26
N PHE A 953 8.37 -7.74 2.53
CA PHE A 953 8.05 -7.67 1.11
C PHE A 953 8.90 -8.66 0.31
N PHE A 954 10.21 -8.67 0.50
CA PHE A 954 11.06 -9.58 -0.28
C PHE A 954 10.89 -11.05 0.12
N ARG A 955 10.62 -11.34 1.40
CA ARG A 955 10.32 -12.70 1.87
C ARG A 955 9.09 -13.28 1.18
N VAL A 956 8.06 -12.47 0.98
CA VAL A 956 6.86 -12.90 0.24
C VAL A 956 7.03 -12.82 -1.28
N LEU A 957 7.85 -11.89 -1.80
CA LEU A 957 8.07 -11.75 -3.23
C LEU A 957 8.87 -12.92 -3.83
N PHE A 958 9.97 -13.31 -3.18
CA PHE A 958 10.92 -14.28 -3.75
C PHE A 958 10.70 -15.72 -3.27
N ASP A 959 9.86 -15.93 -2.25
CA ASP A 959 9.62 -17.25 -1.64
C ASP A 959 10.93 -17.97 -1.24
N CYS A 960 11.97 -17.18 -0.94
CA CYS A 960 13.30 -17.65 -0.58
C CYS A 960 13.70 -17.16 0.81
N SER A 961 14.80 -17.72 1.35
CA SER A 961 15.29 -17.30 2.67
C SER A 961 15.99 -15.95 2.54
N ILE A 962 15.44 -14.91 3.17
CA ILE A 962 16.06 -13.59 3.25
C ILE A 962 16.46 -13.36 4.69
N VAL A 963 17.78 -13.28 4.89
CA VAL A 963 18.39 -13.18 6.22
C VAL A 963 19.26 -11.94 6.29
N GLU A 964 19.24 -11.29 7.43
CA GLU A 964 20.14 -10.19 7.76
C GLU A 964 21.33 -10.74 8.57
N GLY A 965 22.53 -10.29 8.21
CA GLY A 965 23.77 -10.63 8.87
C GLY A 965 24.50 -9.38 9.35
N TYR A 966 25.00 -9.40 10.59
CA TYR A 966 25.80 -8.34 11.17
C TYR A 966 27.21 -8.83 11.53
N GLY A 967 28.19 -7.97 11.24
CA GLY A 967 29.57 -8.13 11.65
C GLY A 967 30.47 -7.09 10.99
N LEU A 968 31.78 -7.25 11.19
CA LEU A 968 32.82 -6.28 10.83
C LEU A 968 33.95 -6.99 10.08
N SER A 969 34.83 -6.21 9.44
CA SER A 969 36.06 -6.76 8.84
C SER A 969 36.96 -7.40 9.89
N GLU A 970 37.02 -6.81 11.08
CA GLU A 970 37.73 -7.32 12.27
C GLU A 970 37.17 -8.66 12.78
N MET A 971 35.97 -9.03 12.32
CA MET A 971 35.34 -10.33 12.57
C MET A 971 35.34 -11.22 11.32
N THR A 972 36.09 -10.89 10.27
CA THR A 972 36.10 -11.71 9.05
C THR A 972 34.72 -11.84 8.38
N GLY A 973 33.88 -10.80 8.49
CA GLY A 973 32.55 -10.76 7.87
C GLY A 973 31.42 -10.83 8.89
N ILE A 974 30.67 -11.94 8.92
CA ILE A 974 29.44 -12.08 9.71
C ILE A 974 29.74 -12.73 11.06
N ALA A 975 29.20 -12.16 12.14
CA ALA A 975 29.29 -12.70 13.50
C ALA A 975 27.91 -13.18 14.03
N VAL A 976 26.85 -12.53 13.58
CA VAL A 976 25.46 -12.73 14.01
C VAL A 976 24.59 -12.74 12.75
N MET A 977 23.61 -13.62 12.67
CA MET A 977 22.75 -13.74 11.48
C MET A 977 21.34 -14.16 11.89
N ASN A 978 20.32 -13.90 11.08
CA ASN A 978 19.02 -14.55 11.26
C ASN A 978 19.10 -16.07 10.97
N LEU A 979 18.06 -16.79 11.38
CA LEU A 979 17.86 -18.16 10.92
C LEU A 979 17.13 -18.16 9.56
N PRO A 980 17.45 -19.05 8.62
CA PRO A 980 16.74 -19.12 7.33
C PRO A 980 15.22 -19.33 7.45
N SER A 981 14.79 -20.03 8.50
CA SER A 981 13.39 -20.29 8.82
C SER A 981 12.67 -19.11 9.50
N GLU A 982 13.40 -18.06 9.90
CA GLU A 982 12.83 -16.90 10.57
C GLU A 982 11.91 -16.11 9.63
N THR A 983 10.81 -15.61 10.18
CA THR A 983 9.79 -14.82 9.46
C THR A 983 9.58 -13.42 10.04
N THR A 984 10.32 -13.07 11.10
CA THR A 984 10.25 -11.77 11.75
C THR A 984 11.43 -10.89 11.33
N ALA A 985 11.18 -9.61 11.08
CA ALA A 985 12.21 -8.60 10.79
C ALA A 985 12.68 -7.85 12.05
N GLY A 986 13.48 -6.80 11.87
CA GLY A 986 13.86 -5.85 12.93
C GLY A 986 14.96 -6.32 13.88
N ASN A 987 15.68 -7.39 13.54
CA ASN A 987 16.77 -7.96 14.34
C ASN A 987 17.79 -8.70 13.45
N VAL A 988 19.01 -8.87 13.95
CA VAL A 988 20.11 -9.55 13.24
C VAL A 988 20.32 -11.00 13.71
N GLY A 989 19.39 -11.53 14.50
CA GLY A 989 19.35 -12.92 14.98
C GLY A 989 20.35 -13.26 16.09
N PRO A 990 20.57 -14.56 16.38
CA PRO A 990 21.50 -15.02 17.41
C PRO A 990 22.96 -15.12 16.89
N PRO A 991 23.96 -15.17 17.79
CA PRO A 991 25.38 -15.35 17.43
C PRO A 991 25.61 -16.59 16.57
N LEU A 992 26.63 -16.58 15.72
CA LEU A 992 27.09 -17.80 15.04
C LEU A 992 27.82 -18.73 16.02
N HIS A 993 27.90 -20.03 15.72
CA HIS A 993 28.34 -21.06 16.66
C HIS A 993 29.75 -20.89 17.23
N SER A 994 30.68 -20.30 16.48
CA SER A 994 32.04 -20.04 16.96
C SER A 994 32.20 -18.67 17.62
N VAL A 995 31.12 -17.90 17.77
CA VAL A 995 31.19 -16.53 18.27
C VAL A 995 30.49 -16.44 19.62
N GLU A 996 31.24 -15.96 20.60
CA GLU A 996 30.69 -15.50 21.86
C GLU A 996 30.36 -14.00 21.74
N THR A 997 29.19 -13.61 22.23
CA THR A 997 28.72 -12.22 22.15
C THR A 997 28.27 -11.73 23.53
N LYS A 998 28.64 -10.50 23.89
CA LYS A 998 28.14 -9.84 25.11
C LYS A 998 27.80 -8.37 24.82
N LEU A 999 27.08 -7.73 25.75
CA LEU A 999 26.92 -6.28 25.79
C LEU A 999 27.76 -5.69 26.92
N VAL A 1000 28.28 -4.48 26.72
CA VAL A 1000 29.01 -3.70 27.73
C VAL A 1000 28.33 -2.35 27.91
N SER A 1001 28.02 -1.95 29.15
CA SER A 1001 27.36 -0.67 29.45
C SER A 1001 28.15 0.50 28.88
N VAL A 1002 27.43 1.52 28.39
CA VAL A 1002 27.99 2.79 27.90
C VAL A 1002 27.31 3.93 28.67
N PRO A 1003 27.73 4.20 29.92
CA PRO A 1003 27.03 5.13 30.81
C PRO A 1003 26.92 6.55 30.25
N ASP A 1004 27.94 7.01 29.52
CA ASP A 1004 27.97 8.34 28.90
C ASP A 1004 26.85 8.55 27.86
N MET A 1005 26.31 7.46 27.30
CA MET A 1005 25.17 7.46 26.37
C MET A 1005 23.87 6.97 27.02
N GLY A 1006 23.88 6.64 28.32
CA GLY A 1006 22.70 6.14 29.04
C GLY A 1006 22.27 4.73 28.63
N TYR A 1007 23.19 3.90 28.12
CA TYR A 1007 22.94 2.48 27.85
C TYR A 1007 23.50 1.61 28.97
N ASP A 1008 22.65 0.80 29.59
CA ASP A 1008 23.04 -0.10 30.65
C ASP A 1008 22.58 -1.55 30.41
N ILE A 1009 23.43 -2.48 30.84
CA ILE A 1009 23.18 -3.93 30.72
C ILE A 1009 22.01 -4.42 31.59
N GLU A 1010 21.57 -3.64 32.58
CA GLU A 1010 20.40 -3.94 33.42
C GLU A 1010 19.08 -3.42 32.83
N ASP A 1011 19.13 -2.67 31.72
CA ASP A 1011 17.95 -2.10 31.09
C ASP A 1011 16.97 -3.17 30.59
N VAL A 1012 15.68 -2.97 30.88
CA VAL A 1012 14.60 -3.91 30.51
C VAL A 1012 13.69 -3.43 29.37
N ALA A 1013 13.91 -2.20 28.88
CA ALA A 1013 13.17 -1.66 27.75
C ALA A 1013 14.05 -0.78 26.84
N HIS A 1014 13.73 -0.73 25.56
CA HIS A 1014 14.36 0.13 24.56
C HIS A 1014 13.28 0.82 23.71
N GLY A 1015 13.46 2.09 23.36
CA GLY A 1015 12.49 2.90 22.61
C GLY A 1015 11.45 3.63 23.50
N GLU A 1016 10.66 4.51 22.86
CA GLU A 1016 9.59 5.29 23.49
C GLU A 1016 8.24 5.03 22.77
N GLY A 1017 7.12 5.34 23.43
CA GLY A 1017 5.77 5.21 22.85
C GLY A 1017 5.45 3.81 22.32
N ASP A 1018 4.87 3.75 21.11
CA ASP A 1018 4.48 2.51 20.43
C ASP A 1018 5.67 1.68 19.92
N GLN A 1019 6.88 2.25 19.87
CA GLN A 1019 8.11 1.55 19.49
C GLN A 1019 8.87 0.95 20.69
N ARG A 1020 8.34 1.07 21.90
CA ARG A 1020 8.97 0.53 23.11
C ARG A 1020 8.94 -1.00 23.09
N VAL A 1021 10.12 -1.62 23.05
CA VAL A 1021 10.31 -3.07 23.07
C VAL A 1021 10.96 -3.52 24.38
N ALA A 1022 10.54 -4.69 24.88
CA ALA A 1022 11.20 -5.33 26.01
C ALA A 1022 12.58 -5.83 25.59
N VAL A 1023 13.59 -5.63 26.44
CA VAL A 1023 14.98 -6.06 26.19
C VAL A 1023 15.60 -6.68 27.43
N ARG A 1024 16.77 -7.30 27.27
CA ARG A 1024 17.60 -7.88 28.33
C ARG A 1024 18.99 -7.26 28.31
N GLY A 1025 19.04 -5.96 28.58
CA GLY A 1025 20.25 -5.15 28.56
C GLY A 1025 20.49 -4.42 27.24
N ARG A 1026 21.16 -3.28 27.36
CA ARG A 1026 21.59 -2.41 26.26
C ARG A 1026 23.08 -2.09 26.45
N GLY A 1027 23.83 -1.97 25.37
CA GLY A 1027 25.25 -1.63 25.48
C GLY A 1027 26.03 -1.82 24.19
N GLU A 1028 27.33 -1.57 24.24
CA GLU A 1028 28.25 -1.87 23.15
C GLU A 1028 28.32 -3.38 22.91
N VAL A 1029 28.16 -3.80 21.65
CA VAL A 1029 28.30 -5.19 21.24
C VAL A 1029 29.78 -5.57 21.25
N CYS A 1030 30.11 -6.68 21.90
CA CYS A 1030 31.47 -7.20 21.93
C CYS A 1030 31.49 -8.65 21.47
N PHE A 1031 32.49 -9.00 20.65
CA PHE A 1031 32.66 -10.36 20.11
C PHE A 1031 33.96 -11.01 20.57
N ARG A 1032 33.93 -12.32 20.74
CA ARG A 1032 35.12 -13.15 20.97
C ARG A 1032 34.96 -14.49 20.25
N GLY A 1033 36.04 -14.99 19.65
CA GLY A 1033 36.03 -16.28 18.95
C GLY A 1033 37.14 -16.38 17.90
N PRO A 1034 37.31 -17.56 17.26
CA PRO A 1034 38.38 -17.81 16.30
C PRO A 1034 38.22 -17.04 14.97
N GLN A 1035 37.08 -16.38 14.73
CA GLN A 1035 36.89 -15.52 13.56
C GLN A 1035 37.36 -14.07 13.77
N VAL A 1036 37.59 -13.67 15.03
CA VAL A 1036 38.09 -12.35 15.40
C VAL A 1036 39.58 -12.26 15.04
N ILE A 1037 39.99 -11.15 14.42
CA ILE A 1037 41.41 -10.91 14.12
C ILE A 1037 42.25 -10.82 15.40
N SER A 1038 43.53 -11.14 15.32
CA SER A 1038 44.44 -10.96 16.47
C SER A 1038 44.93 -9.52 16.68
N GLY A 1039 44.64 -8.62 15.73
CA GLY A 1039 45.00 -7.21 15.79
C GLY A 1039 45.17 -6.59 14.40
N TYR A 1040 45.35 -5.27 14.34
CA TYR A 1040 45.61 -4.56 13.08
C TYR A 1040 47.07 -4.71 12.64
N TYR A 1041 47.26 -4.83 11.33
CA TYR A 1041 48.56 -4.98 10.70
C TYR A 1041 49.46 -3.76 10.96
N LYS A 1042 50.61 -4.01 11.61
CA LYS A 1042 51.61 -3.00 12.00
C LYS A 1042 51.01 -1.78 12.75
N ASN A 1043 49.94 -1.98 13.53
CA ASN A 1043 49.31 -0.92 14.31
C ASN A 1043 48.90 -1.39 15.72
N PRO A 1044 49.85 -1.46 16.67
CA PRO A 1044 49.59 -1.95 18.03
C PRO A 1044 48.67 -1.02 18.84
N GLU A 1045 48.71 0.29 18.58
CA GLU A 1045 47.86 1.27 19.27
C GLU A 1045 46.38 1.07 18.91
N ALA A 1046 46.07 0.99 17.61
CA ALA A 1046 44.70 0.70 17.17
C ALA A 1046 44.24 -0.69 17.63
N THR A 1047 45.16 -1.65 17.76
CA THR A 1047 44.87 -3.00 18.23
C THR A 1047 44.43 -2.97 19.70
N ALA A 1048 45.22 -2.35 20.58
CA ALA A 1048 44.90 -2.23 21.99
C ALA A 1048 43.63 -1.40 22.26
N ALA A 1049 43.27 -0.50 21.34
CA ALA A 1049 42.03 0.27 21.42
C ALA A 1049 40.79 -0.49 20.96
N ALA A 1050 40.93 -1.56 20.17
CA ALA A 1050 39.82 -2.33 19.62
C ALA A 1050 39.61 -3.67 20.32
N ILE A 1051 40.68 -4.30 20.83
CA ILE A 1051 40.63 -5.61 21.48
C ILE A 1051 41.10 -5.47 22.93
N ASP A 1052 40.25 -5.85 23.88
CA ASP A 1052 40.57 -5.79 25.30
C ASP A 1052 41.52 -6.91 25.76
N THR A 1053 41.98 -6.84 27.01
CA THR A 1053 42.92 -7.82 27.58
C THR A 1053 42.31 -9.22 27.76
N ASP A 1054 40.99 -9.36 27.72
CA ASP A 1054 40.31 -10.66 27.79
C ASP A 1054 39.97 -11.22 26.39
N GLY A 1055 40.43 -10.54 25.33
CA GLY A 1055 40.26 -10.94 23.94
C GLY A 1055 38.92 -10.54 23.32
N TRP A 1056 38.18 -9.60 23.90
CA TRP A 1056 36.95 -9.08 23.30
C TRP A 1056 37.22 -7.97 22.31
N LEU A 1057 36.71 -8.13 21.09
CA LEU A 1057 36.63 -7.07 20.11
C LEU A 1057 35.45 -6.15 20.45
N HIS A 1058 35.75 -4.89 20.73
CA HIS A 1058 34.79 -3.79 20.91
C HIS A 1058 34.37 -3.25 19.54
N THR A 1059 33.10 -3.40 19.19
CA THR A 1059 32.62 -3.05 17.83
C THR A 1059 32.42 -1.55 17.63
N GLY A 1060 32.23 -0.79 18.70
CA GLY A 1060 31.73 0.58 18.63
C GLY A 1060 30.26 0.70 18.19
N ASP A 1061 29.51 -0.39 18.11
CA ASP A 1061 28.08 -0.44 17.80
C ASP A 1061 27.28 -0.78 19.07
N ILE A 1062 26.15 -0.10 19.29
CA ILE A 1062 25.22 -0.38 20.39
C ILE A 1062 24.19 -1.40 19.93
N GLY A 1063 23.98 -2.43 20.77
CA GLY A 1063 22.97 -3.45 20.58
C GLY A 1063 22.08 -3.63 21.80
N VAL A 1064 20.98 -4.34 21.59
CA VAL A 1064 20.04 -4.77 22.64
C VAL A 1064 19.71 -6.24 22.47
N TRP A 1065 19.63 -6.97 23.58
CA TRP A 1065 19.15 -8.35 23.55
C TRP A 1065 17.63 -8.39 23.64
N LEU A 1066 16.99 -9.06 22.68
CA LEU A 1066 15.58 -9.38 22.78
C LEU A 1066 15.35 -10.51 23.79
N PRO A 1067 14.14 -10.62 24.40
CA PRO A 1067 13.86 -11.60 25.45
C PRO A 1067 14.06 -13.06 25.03
N ASP A 1068 14.08 -13.34 23.73
CA ASP A 1068 14.27 -14.66 23.12
C ASP A 1068 15.73 -14.98 22.75
N GLY A 1069 16.68 -14.07 23.01
CA GLY A 1069 18.11 -14.27 22.77
C GLY A 1069 18.59 -13.85 21.37
N ARG A 1070 17.80 -13.06 20.64
CA ARG A 1070 18.23 -12.42 19.38
C ARG A 1070 18.81 -11.03 19.64
N LEU A 1071 19.78 -10.63 18.83
CA LEU A 1071 20.42 -9.32 18.91
C LEU A 1071 19.74 -8.33 17.95
N LYS A 1072 19.57 -7.08 18.39
CA LYS A 1072 19.18 -5.96 17.53
C LYS A 1072 20.22 -4.85 17.67
N ILE A 1073 20.73 -4.32 16.55
CA ILE A 1073 21.65 -3.18 16.52
C ILE A 1073 20.81 -1.89 16.52
N VAL A 1074 21.18 -0.90 17.33
CA VAL A 1074 20.36 0.29 17.59
C VAL A 1074 21.09 1.63 17.53
N ASP A 1075 22.41 1.68 17.74
CA ASP A 1075 23.18 2.95 17.70
C ASP A 1075 24.69 2.70 17.50
N ARG A 1076 25.53 3.74 17.56
CA ARG A 1076 27.00 3.68 17.56
C ARG A 1076 27.64 4.50 18.68
N VAL A 1077 28.66 3.92 19.31
CA VAL A 1077 29.45 4.53 20.40
C VAL A 1077 30.22 5.76 19.93
N LYS A 1078 30.84 5.67 18.74
CA LYS A 1078 31.53 6.78 18.09
C LYS A 1078 30.59 7.32 17.03
N ASN A 1079 30.12 8.56 17.20
CA ASN A 1079 29.15 9.28 16.36
C ASN A 1079 29.55 9.31 14.87
N ILE A 1080 29.46 8.20 14.17
CA ILE A 1080 29.77 7.99 12.77
C ILE A 1080 28.53 7.35 12.18
N PHE A 1081 27.95 8.01 11.20
CA PHE A 1081 26.78 7.49 10.53
C PHE A 1081 27.24 6.50 9.46
N LYS A 1082 26.53 5.38 9.33
CA LYS A 1082 26.60 4.58 8.11
C LYS A 1082 25.43 5.02 7.25
N LEU A 1083 25.65 5.32 5.98
CA LEU A 1083 24.56 5.62 5.04
C LEU A 1083 24.03 4.33 4.39
N SER A 1084 22.86 4.37 3.76
CA SER A 1084 22.21 3.18 3.18
C SER A 1084 23.03 2.47 2.08
N GLN A 1085 23.98 3.17 1.46
CA GLN A 1085 24.98 2.61 0.53
C GLN A 1085 26.11 1.83 1.22
N GLY A 1086 26.18 1.81 2.55
CA GLY A 1086 27.19 1.10 3.32
C GLY A 1086 28.46 1.89 3.63
N GLU A 1087 28.55 3.15 3.18
CA GLU A 1087 29.69 4.04 3.44
C GLU A 1087 29.62 4.64 4.84
N TYR A 1088 30.78 4.81 5.47
CA TYR A 1088 30.90 5.44 6.78
C TYR A 1088 31.19 6.93 6.66
N VAL A 1089 30.45 7.73 7.43
CA VAL A 1089 30.55 9.18 7.47
C VAL A 1089 30.85 9.63 8.89
N ALA A 1090 31.97 10.32 9.06
CA ALA A 1090 32.28 11.01 10.31
C ALA A 1090 31.70 12.44 10.27
N PRO A 1091 30.56 12.73 10.93
CA PRO A 1091 29.94 14.05 10.91
C PRO A 1091 30.85 15.14 11.45
N GLU A 1092 31.67 14.87 12.48
CA GLU A 1092 32.60 15.86 13.03
C GLU A 1092 33.60 16.37 11.98
N ARG A 1093 34.06 15.50 11.09
CA ARG A 1093 34.96 15.89 9.99
C ARG A 1093 34.26 16.88 9.05
N ILE A 1094 32.99 16.63 8.73
CA ILE A 1094 32.20 17.47 7.83
C ILE A 1094 31.86 18.80 8.51
N GLU A 1095 31.40 18.76 9.77
CA GLU A 1095 31.10 19.95 10.56
C GLU A 1095 32.32 20.87 10.67
N ASN A 1096 33.51 20.32 10.95
CA ASN A 1096 34.75 21.08 11.02
C ASN A 1096 35.12 21.74 9.68
N ILE A 1097 34.88 21.05 8.56
CA ILE A 1097 35.12 21.59 7.22
C ILE A 1097 34.13 22.73 6.90
N LEU A 1098 32.85 22.54 7.21
CA LEU A 1098 31.83 23.55 6.97
C LEU A 1098 32.01 24.78 7.85
N GLY A 1099 32.51 24.60 9.08
CA GLY A 1099 32.90 25.68 9.98
C GLY A 1099 34.02 26.58 9.46
N THR A 1100 34.69 26.23 8.35
CA THR A 1100 35.62 27.16 7.66
C THR A 1100 34.92 28.22 6.81
N SER A 1101 33.62 28.05 6.52
CA SER A 1101 32.84 29.06 5.81
C SER A 1101 32.62 30.29 6.67
N THR A 1102 32.69 31.48 6.07
CA THR A 1102 32.38 32.73 6.78
C THR A 1102 30.91 32.88 7.17
N TYR A 1103 30.02 32.02 6.66
CA TYR A 1103 28.59 32.07 6.93
C TYR A 1103 28.11 31.04 7.96
N VAL A 1104 28.95 30.07 8.35
CA VAL A 1104 28.59 28.99 9.28
C VAL A 1104 29.26 29.24 10.63
N ASP A 1105 28.48 29.39 11.69
CA ASP A 1105 28.98 29.54 13.07
C ASP A 1105 29.05 28.17 13.77
N GLN A 1106 27.94 27.43 13.74
CA GLN A 1106 27.88 26.04 14.23
C GLN A 1106 27.13 25.17 13.23
N CYS A 1107 27.43 23.87 13.23
CA CYS A 1107 26.79 22.92 12.34
C CYS A 1107 26.56 21.60 13.08
N PHE A 1108 25.34 21.07 12.96
CA PHE A 1108 25.00 19.72 13.35
C PHE A 1108 24.67 18.94 12.07
N VAL A 1109 25.61 18.10 11.65
CA VAL A 1109 25.42 17.20 10.51
C VAL A 1109 24.73 15.95 10.99
N TYR A 1110 23.69 15.56 10.28
CA TYR A 1110 22.95 14.34 10.55
C TYR A 1110 22.94 13.43 9.33
N GLY A 1111 23.20 12.16 9.60
CA GLY A 1111 23.04 11.06 8.68
C GLY A 1111 22.35 9.92 9.40
N ASP A 1112 21.56 9.14 8.68
CA ASP A 1112 20.97 7.92 9.19
C ASP A 1112 21.15 6.79 8.18
N SER A 1113 21.19 5.57 8.70
CA SER A 1113 21.41 4.32 7.98
C SER A 1113 20.33 3.96 6.98
N LEU A 1114 19.13 4.54 7.11
CA LEU A 1114 18.04 4.39 6.16
C LEU A 1114 18.17 5.34 4.95
N HIS A 1115 18.96 6.41 5.08
CA HIS A 1115 19.09 7.45 4.06
C HIS A 1115 20.43 7.35 3.32
N SER A 1116 20.43 7.77 2.04
CA SER A 1116 21.61 7.79 1.18
C SER A 1116 22.36 9.13 1.19
N VAL A 1117 21.74 10.17 1.77
CA VAL A 1117 22.27 11.55 1.82
C VAL A 1117 22.44 12.07 3.25
N LEU A 1118 23.20 13.16 3.38
CA LEU A 1118 23.35 13.91 4.63
C LEU A 1118 22.51 15.19 4.60
N VAL A 1119 21.93 15.52 5.75
CA VAL A 1119 21.24 16.78 6.01
C VAL A 1119 21.92 17.49 7.18
N ALA A 1120 21.71 18.79 7.34
CA ALA A 1120 22.28 19.50 8.49
C ALA A 1120 21.39 20.61 9.03
N VAL A 1121 21.55 20.87 10.33
CA VAL A 1121 21.07 22.08 10.98
C VAL A 1121 22.27 23.01 11.15
N VAL A 1122 22.20 24.18 10.53
CA VAL A 1122 23.29 25.15 10.47
C VAL A 1122 22.89 26.38 11.27
N VAL A 1123 23.70 26.76 12.24
CA VAL A 1123 23.60 28.07 12.90
C VAL A 1123 24.42 29.05 12.07
N PRO A 1124 23.80 30.02 11.39
CA PRO A 1124 24.52 30.92 10.52
C PRO A 1124 25.14 32.07 11.31
N ALA A 1125 26.29 32.58 10.85
CA ALA A 1125 26.90 33.76 11.43
C ALA A 1125 26.01 35.00 11.17
N GLU A 1126 25.56 35.67 12.24
CA GLU A 1126 24.52 36.70 12.17
C GLU A 1126 24.90 37.89 11.26
N ALA A 1127 26.07 38.48 11.48
CA ALA A 1127 26.50 39.66 10.72
C ALA A 1127 26.72 39.38 9.21
N PRO A 1128 27.46 38.33 8.79
CA PRO A 1128 27.59 37.97 7.37
C PRO A 1128 26.26 37.61 6.71
N THR A 1129 25.39 36.90 7.41
CA THR A 1129 24.10 36.45 6.87
C THR A 1129 23.12 37.61 6.71
N THR A 1130 23.10 38.55 7.65
CA THR A 1130 22.31 39.79 7.55
C THR A 1130 22.80 40.67 6.40
N ALA A 1131 24.12 40.77 6.21
CA ALA A 1131 24.69 41.49 5.07
C ALA A 1131 24.37 40.82 3.72
N LEU A 1132 24.33 39.48 3.68
CA LEU A 1132 23.88 38.72 2.51
C LEU A 1132 22.40 39.00 2.21
N ALA A 1133 21.53 38.96 3.23
CA ALA A 1133 20.12 39.27 3.09
C ALA A 1133 19.86 40.68 2.56
N ALA A 1134 20.60 41.68 3.06
CA ALA A 1134 20.55 43.05 2.56
C ALA A 1134 20.95 43.13 1.07
N ARG A 1135 22.03 42.45 0.66
CA ARG A 1135 22.45 42.39 -0.75
C ARG A 1135 21.42 41.71 -1.66
N MET A 1136 20.68 40.73 -1.12
CA MET A 1136 19.66 39.98 -1.85
C MET A 1136 18.26 40.62 -1.78
N ASN A 1137 18.14 41.82 -1.18
CA ASN A 1137 16.87 42.52 -0.95
C ASN A 1137 15.83 41.67 -0.20
N VAL A 1138 16.27 40.95 0.84
CA VAL A 1138 15.41 40.19 1.75
C VAL A 1138 15.25 40.98 3.05
N PRO A 1139 14.11 41.64 3.30
CA PRO A 1139 13.85 42.38 4.53
C PRO A 1139 13.42 41.43 5.65
N GLY A 1140 13.82 41.73 6.90
CA GLY A 1140 13.39 40.98 8.08
C GLY A 1140 14.41 41.06 9.20
N THR A 1141 14.00 40.60 10.38
CA THR A 1141 14.88 40.28 11.51
C THR A 1141 15.76 39.08 11.17
N PHE A 1142 16.87 38.87 11.90
CA PHE A 1142 17.76 37.72 11.66
C PHE A 1142 17.01 36.38 11.70
N HIS A 1143 16.04 36.24 12.60
CA HIS A 1143 15.20 35.05 12.71
C HIS A 1143 14.34 34.84 11.45
N GLU A 1144 13.71 35.90 10.93
CA GLU A 1144 12.92 35.85 9.68
C GLU A 1144 13.82 35.58 8.46
N VAL A 1145 15.04 36.13 8.46
CA VAL A 1145 16.05 35.92 7.42
C VAL A 1145 16.49 34.45 7.35
N CYS A 1146 16.67 33.78 8.50
CA CYS A 1146 17.01 32.36 8.56
C CYS A 1146 15.91 31.45 7.99
N GLN A 1147 14.65 31.88 8.03
CA GLN A 1147 13.52 31.14 7.46
C GLN A 1147 13.30 31.42 5.97
N HIS A 1148 13.99 32.42 5.39
CA HIS A 1148 13.73 32.86 4.03
C HIS A 1148 14.38 31.91 2.98
N PRO A 1149 13.62 31.32 2.04
CA PRO A 1149 14.13 30.28 1.12
C PRO A 1149 15.36 30.69 0.30
N LYS A 1150 15.45 31.98 -0.12
CA LYS A 1150 16.62 32.49 -0.86
C LYS A 1150 17.92 32.46 -0.05
N ILE A 1151 17.84 32.62 1.27
CA ILE A 1151 19.00 32.65 2.16
C ILE A 1151 19.43 31.22 2.46
N VAL A 1152 18.48 30.33 2.74
CA VAL A 1152 18.71 28.89 2.90
C VAL A 1152 19.42 28.32 1.67
N ALA A 1153 18.94 28.63 0.45
CA ALA A 1153 19.56 28.20 -0.79
C ALA A 1153 21.00 28.74 -0.96
N ALA A 1154 21.23 30.03 -0.67
CA ALA A 1154 22.56 30.63 -0.79
C ALA A 1154 23.58 30.02 0.18
N LEU A 1155 23.17 29.72 1.42
CA LEU A 1155 24.04 29.07 2.40
C LEU A 1155 24.27 27.57 2.07
N LEU A 1156 23.31 26.89 1.45
CA LEU A 1156 23.50 25.53 0.94
C LEU A 1156 24.53 25.49 -0.21
N ASP A 1157 24.46 26.45 -1.12
CA ASP A 1157 25.42 26.60 -2.23
C ASP A 1157 26.84 26.84 -1.69
N GLU A 1158 26.96 27.69 -0.67
CA GLU A 1158 28.22 27.94 0.04
C GLU A 1158 28.75 26.67 0.72
N CYS A 1159 27.93 25.95 1.49
CA CYS A 1159 28.31 24.67 2.10
C CYS A 1159 28.79 23.66 1.04
N THR A 1160 28.14 23.63 -0.11
CA THR A 1160 28.51 22.77 -1.25
C THR A 1160 29.86 23.20 -1.85
N ALA A 1161 30.11 24.50 -1.98
CA ALA A 1161 31.37 25.04 -2.49
C ALA A 1161 32.55 24.70 -1.56
N VAL A 1162 32.37 24.90 -0.25
CA VAL A 1162 33.37 24.55 0.77
C VAL A 1162 33.66 23.05 0.78
N SER A 1163 32.62 22.21 0.70
CA SER A 1163 32.76 20.75 0.61
C SER A 1163 33.59 20.32 -0.61
N LYS A 1164 33.32 20.89 -1.78
CA LYS A 1164 34.08 20.62 -3.02
C LYS A 1164 35.53 21.06 -2.92
N SER A 1165 35.77 22.26 -2.40
CA SER A 1165 37.14 22.80 -2.23
C SER A 1165 37.99 21.97 -1.26
N SER A 1166 37.31 21.36 -0.27
CA SER A 1166 37.92 20.49 0.76
C SER A 1166 37.98 19.01 0.34
N LYS A 1167 37.62 18.69 -0.90
CA LYS A 1167 37.65 17.34 -1.49
C LYS A 1167 36.84 16.30 -0.69
N LEU A 1168 35.71 16.71 -0.11
CA LEU A 1168 34.73 15.77 0.44
C LEU A 1168 34.14 14.91 -0.68
N PHE A 1169 33.89 13.63 -0.40
CA PHE A 1169 33.22 12.75 -1.35
C PHE A 1169 31.76 13.19 -1.57
N GLY A 1170 31.15 12.79 -2.69
CA GLY A 1170 29.78 13.18 -3.02
C GLY A 1170 28.74 12.76 -1.97
N PHE A 1171 29.00 11.66 -1.25
CA PHE A 1171 28.17 11.18 -0.13
C PHE A 1171 28.50 11.86 1.22
N GLU A 1172 29.63 12.57 1.32
CA GLU A 1172 29.99 13.41 2.47
C GLU A 1172 29.48 14.85 2.33
N THR A 1173 28.81 15.18 1.21
CA THR A 1173 28.28 16.53 0.94
C THR A 1173 26.82 16.62 1.35
N ILE A 1174 26.47 17.65 2.14
CA ILE A 1174 25.10 17.91 2.59
C ILE A 1174 24.19 18.23 1.40
N LYS A 1175 22.97 17.70 1.40
CA LYS A 1175 21.97 17.90 0.34
C LYS A 1175 20.87 18.90 0.68
N ALA A 1176 20.53 19.05 1.95
CA ALA A 1176 19.59 20.07 2.42
C ALA A 1176 20.01 20.57 3.81
N ILE A 1177 19.69 21.84 4.09
CA ILE A 1177 19.98 22.48 5.37
C ILE A 1177 18.75 23.18 5.94
N LYS A 1178 18.64 23.18 7.27
CA LYS A 1178 17.82 24.13 8.03
C LYS A 1178 18.74 25.16 8.67
N LEU A 1179 18.37 26.44 8.57
CA LEU A 1179 19.04 27.48 9.34
C LEU A 1179 18.38 27.62 10.72
N GLU A 1180 19.19 27.61 11.77
CA GLU A 1180 18.78 27.80 13.15
C GLU A 1180 19.32 29.12 13.67
N ALA A 1181 18.44 30.02 14.12
CA ALA A 1181 18.85 31.33 14.59
C ALA A 1181 19.45 31.27 16.01
N ASP A 1182 19.03 30.28 16.81
CA ASP A 1182 19.51 30.11 18.18
C ASP A 1182 20.79 29.28 18.24
N VAL A 1183 21.86 29.86 18.78
CA VAL A 1183 23.16 29.19 18.96
C VAL A 1183 23.03 27.98 19.88
N PHE A 1184 23.68 26.87 19.52
CA PHE A 1184 23.80 25.70 20.38
C PHE A 1184 24.63 26.06 21.62
N SER A 1185 24.08 25.83 22.81
CA SER A 1185 24.65 26.28 24.07
C SER A 1185 24.53 25.21 25.16
N VAL A 1186 25.24 25.41 26.28
CA VAL A 1186 25.05 24.57 27.47
C VAL A 1186 23.68 24.85 28.10
N GLU A 1187 23.22 26.11 28.03
CA GLU A 1187 21.95 26.58 28.60
C GLU A 1187 20.73 25.97 27.90
N ASN A 1188 20.79 25.76 26.59
CA ASN A 1188 19.74 25.07 25.84
C ASN A 1188 19.95 23.56 25.73
N ASN A 1189 20.87 23.01 26.53
CA ASN A 1189 21.20 21.58 26.63
C ASN A 1189 21.68 20.93 25.31
N LEU A 1190 22.14 21.71 24.32
CA LEU A 1190 22.64 21.16 23.06
C LEU A 1190 24.16 21.00 23.04
N MET A 1191 24.87 21.59 24.02
CA MET A 1191 26.31 21.40 24.19
C MET A 1191 26.66 20.90 25.60
N THR A 1192 27.76 20.15 25.65
CA THR A 1192 28.44 19.81 26.90
C THR A 1192 29.14 21.05 27.49
N PRO A 1193 29.46 21.08 28.80
CA PRO A 1193 30.26 22.15 29.40
C PRO A 1193 31.62 22.38 28.74
N THR A 1194 32.12 21.39 27.98
CA THR A 1194 33.32 21.46 27.16
C THR A 1194 33.06 21.91 25.71
N PHE A 1195 31.90 22.50 25.42
CA PHE A 1195 31.51 23.03 24.10
C PHE A 1195 31.49 21.99 22.97
N LYS A 1196 31.28 20.71 23.31
CA LYS A 1196 31.01 19.65 22.32
C LYS A 1196 29.51 19.45 22.14
N LEU A 1197 29.07 19.22 20.91
CA LEU A 1197 27.67 18.91 20.57
C LEU A 1197 27.15 17.66 21.31
N LYS A 1198 26.03 17.81 22.00
CA LYS A 1198 25.24 16.67 22.51
C LYS A 1198 24.34 16.15 21.39
N ARG A 1199 24.92 15.37 20.48
CA ARG A 1199 24.23 14.92 19.25
C ARG A 1199 22.88 14.25 19.50
N HIS A 1200 22.74 13.45 20.55
CA HIS A 1200 21.46 12.83 20.91
C HIS A 1200 20.38 13.89 21.22
N GLU A 1201 20.74 14.92 21.98
CA GLU A 1201 19.84 16.05 22.30
C GLU A 1201 19.55 16.91 21.06
N CYS A 1202 20.55 17.14 20.20
CA CYS A 1202 20.36 17.82 18.92
C CYS A 1202 19.38 17.05 18.00
N LYS A 1203 19.57 15.74 17.86
CA LYS A 1203 18.64 14.86 17.11
C LYS A 1203 17.23 14.97 17.67
N LYS A 1204 17.07 14.88 19.00
CA LYS A 1204 15.77 14.97 19.66
C LYS A 1204 15.09 16.32 19.46
N LYS A 1205 15.85 17.43 19.54
CA LYS A 1205 15.32 18.79 19.33
C LYS A 1205 14.90 19.03 17.87
N PHE A 1206 15.65 18.48 16.91
CA PHE A 1206 15.49 18.78 15.48
C PHE A 1206 14.85 17.65 14.67
N ALA A 1207 14.22 16.64 15.30
CA ALA A 1207 13.66 15.47 14.63
C ALA A 1207 12.73 15.86 13.45
N ASP A 1208 11.68 16.63 13.70
CA ASP A 1208 10.72 17.07 12.67
C ASP A 1208 11.40 17.83 11.52
N ALA A 1209 12.44 18.61 11.83
CA ALA A 1209 13.18 19.35 10.82
C ALA A 1209 14.07 18.44 9.97
N ILE A 1210 14.70 17.43 10.59
CA ILE A 1210 15.52 16.44 9.90
C ILE A 1210 14.66 15.64 8.92
N ASP A 1211 13.48 15.20 9.35
CA ASP A 1211 12.55 14.45 8.52
C ASP A 1211 12.11 15.28 7.29
N ALA A 1212 11.73 16.54 7.51
CA ALA A 1212 11.38 17.47 6.43
C ALA A 1212 12.54 17.72 5.45
N LEU A 1213 13.79 17.75 5.93
CA LEU A 1213 14.96 17.89 5.06
C LEU A 1213 15.18 16.65 4.20
N TYR A 1214 14.94 15.44 4.72
CA TYR A 1214 15.02 14.22 3.92
C TYR A 1214 13.91 14.14 2.86
N GLU A 1215 12.68 14.54 3.20
CA GLU A 1215 11.58 14.68 2.24
C GLU A 1215 11.94 15.66 1.11
N GLN A 1216 12.52 16.82 1.45
CA GLN A 1216 12.97 17.81 0.46
C GLN A 1216 14.03 17.24 -0.49
N CYS A 1217 14.90 16.36 -0.02
CA CYS A 1217 15.92 15.71 -0.84
C CYS A 1217 15.36 14.64 -1.79
N GLY A 1218 14.10 14.21 -1.60
CA GLY A 1218 13.53 13.06 -2.29
C GLY A 1218 14.16 11.72 -1.90
N ASP A 1219 14.85 11.66 -0.76
CA ASP A 1219 15.51 10.46 -0.22
C ASP A 1219 14.62 9.86 0.88
N LEU A 1220 13.43 9.39 0.46
CA LEU A 1220 12.39 8.84 1.33
C LEU A 1220 12.72 7.39 1.70
N VAL A 1221 12.44 7.00 2.95
CA VAL A 1221 12.57 5.61 3.39
C VAL A 1221 11.49 4.77 2.70
N ALA A 1222 11.91 3.78 1.91
CA ALA A 1222 11.00 2.87 1.23
C ALA A 1222 10.15 2.09 2.25
N GLY A 1223 8.82 2.14 2.10
CA GLY A 1223 7.87 1.34 2.88
C GLY A 1223 6.99 2.11 3.91
N CYS A 1224 7.34 3.35 4.28
CA CYS A 1224 6.50 4.17 5.17
C CYS A 1224 5.21 4.75 4.54
N ASN A 1225 4.93 4.50 3.26
CA ASN A 1225 3.82 5.11 2.50
C ASN A 1225 2.78 4.08 2.00
N LEU A 1226 2.27 3.21 2.87
CA LEU A 1226 1.07 2.40 2.55
C LEU A 1226 -0.22 2.91 3.21
N GLU A 1227 -0.19 4.06 3.88
CA GLU A 1227 -1.40 4.77 4.27
C GLU A 1227 -1.53 6.07 3.47
N VAL A 1228 -2.68 6.22 2.80
CA VAL A 1228 -3.18 7.41 2.10
C VAL A 1228 -2.66 7.61 0.66
N VAL A 1229 -3.36 7.00 -0.30
CA VAL A 1229 -4.01 7.71 -1.44
C VAL A 1229 -5.36 7.07 -1.69
#